data_AF-A0A449B1C6-F1
#
_entry.id   AF-A0A449B1C6-F1
#
_cell.length_a   1.000
_cell.length_b   1.000
_cell.length_c   1.000
_cell.angle_alpha   90.00
_cell.angle_beta   90.00
_cell.angle_gamma   90.00
#
_symmetry.space_group_name_H-M   'P 1'
#
loop_
_entity.id
_entity.type
_entity.pdbx_description
1 polymer ?
#
loop_
_entity_poly.entity_id
_entity_poly.type
_entity_poly.pdbx_seq_one_letter_code
_entity_poly.pdbx_strand_id
1 'polypeptide(L)'
;MKLFKKILIWTVPFLSASALGGVFYYKINNSYKPSFYNYKAYMSPDNIKGIGENFEYKEFDSIQEFTRSLIDNKAIAGIGSDFQAVGLAKTHRIAKIDYSILFNDPTLKNNKKRTQAYLKLIIHPIVWEHILSYDDYLNEPNTKEEDKIHLWEYFFPYYMQDSVIAYNIVKKPIKPENQGEDESIDFEKYRSEYQEKLYDMSSLLKILTQNGFKNWNITDANRDNMVYGSTYWVSPEDNGDQKLNQHSGAVTELTYDKLIDAFVDLIQDNTGLSVSDTAHINFLGDGLNIVNNLLHPEIKTNVAIMYNGDAIDSYYGKENVDGVEDGNIRIVRPKGNLLLVDGFVISSKASESNSSEVIKNLSKNIYQEIPQIAKIINELEEKNPQFLDQITSKSINLLTEKNIANYWKTLQKVYFKNYFENSSEYIKNTLENFIDNIFNYIDLSNSNNLDKFTQFYSDEDNKDQNFKINPYPHFIKEYLLNQYKELFELLSTQIYNFYQQELRRKELLESLKSKLNNSQDDFIISILIKEFENWSNSEEFSSEVKSSQELIKDFLLDIVAWKIALVDISSDELSDEIASKWKNLQNYDFINYDSVLSGDYQFIRRNYFADYLSKIDQSALNIYDINVNDGINRVAIKPVNDKLRSLISDYYFKRTKS
;
A
#
# COMPACT_ATOMS: atom_id res chain seq x y z
N MET A 1 56.52 4.75 -54.22
CA MET A 1 55.67 3.56 -53.98
C MET A 1 56.04 2.72 -52.75
N LYS A 2 57.33 2.42 -52.47
CA LYS A 2 57.75 1.61 -51.30
C LYS A 2 57.49 2.28 -49.93
N LEU A 3 57.60 3.61 -49.83
CA LEU A 3 57.34 4.34 -48.58
C LEU A 3 55.83 4.37 -48.23
N PHE A 4 54.98 4.59 -49.22
CA PHE A 4 53.52 4.59 -49.05
C PHE A 4 52.98 3.22 -48.62
N LYS A 5 53.51 2.12 -49.16
CA LYS A 5 53.20 0.76 -48.70
C LYS A 5 53.62 0.53 -47.24
N LYS A 6 54.79 1.03 -46.82
CA LYS A 6 55.23 0.91 -45.41
C LYS A 6 54.34 1.73 -44.47
N ILE A 7 53.96 2.95 -44.85
CA ILE A 7 53.03 3.78 -44.05
C ILE A 7 51.68 3.06 -43.94
N LEU A 8 51.13 2.54 -45.05
CA LEU A 8 49.85 1.82 -45.04
C LEU A 8 49.88 0.56 -44.15
N ILE A 9 51.00 -0.18 -44.15
CA ILE A 9 51.21 -1.39 -43.34
C ILE A 9 51.24 -1.07 -41.84
N TRP A 10 51.68 0.13 -41.43
CA TRP A 10 51.70 0.54 -40.03
C TRP A 10 50.43 1.31 -39.60
N THR A 11 49.78 2.04 -40.51
CA THR A 11 48.55 2.78 -40.20
C THR A 11 47.34 1.87 -40.03
N VAL A 12 47.23 0.77 -40.79
CA VAL A 12 46.08 -0.15 -40.71
C VAL A 12 46.02 -0.88 -39.35
N PRO A 13 47.11 -1.46 -38.81
CA PRO A 13 47.11 -2.04 -37.47
C PRO A 13 46.87 -1.01 -36.38
N PHE A 14 47.41 0.21 -36.52
CA PHE A 14 47.23 1.27 -35.55
C PHE A 14 45.77 1.75 -35.49
N LEU A 15 45.14 2.00 -36.64
CA LEU A 15 43.71 2.33 -36.72
C LEU A 15 42.82 1.19 -36.18
N SER A 16 43.21 -0.06 -36.43
CA SER A 16 42.49 -1.23 -35.91
C SER A 16 42.62 -1.35 -34.39
N ALA A 17 43.81 -1.12 -33.85
CA ALA A 17 44.07 -1.10 -32.40
C ALA A 17 43.38 0.07 -31.70
N SER A 18 43.32 1.26 -32.33
CA SER A 18 42.57 2.42 -31.82
C SER A 18 41.07 2.18 -31.86
N ALA A 19 40.54 1.53 -32.91
CA ALA A 19 39.12 1.16 -32.99
C ALA A 19 38.76 0.11 -31.94
N LEU A 20 39.59 -0.93 -31.76
CA LEU A 20 39.40 -1.93 -30.71
C LEU A 20 39.52 -1.32 -29.31
N GLY A 21 40.51 -0.45 -29.09
CA GLY A 21 40.68 0.30 -27.84
C GLY A 21 39.49 1.21 -27.54
N GLY A 22 38.93 1.86 -28.57
CA GLY A 22 37.71 2.65 -28.46
C GLY A 22 36.47 1.81 -28.12
N VAL A 23 36.30 0.64 -28.75
CA VAL A 23 35.22 -0.31 -28.43
C VAL A 23 35.37 -0.89 -27.02
N PHE A 24 36.59 -1.22 -26.60
CA PHE A 24 36.86 -1.68 -25.24
C PHE A 24 36.61 -0.58 -24.22
N TYR A 25 37.09 0.63 -24.45
CA TYR A 25 36.83 1.80 -23.59
C TYR A 25 35.33 2.10 -23.51
N TYR A 26 34.63 2.05 -24.64
CA TYR A 26 33.18 2.23 -24.71
C TYR A 26 32.43 1.13 -23.94
N LYS A 27 32.84 -0.14 -24.06
CA LYS A 27 32.22 -1.28 -23.37
C LYS A 27 32.55 -1.34 -21.88
N ILE A 28 33.70 -0.81 -21.47
CA ILE A 28 34.08 -0.63 -20.06
C ILE A 28 33.24 0.49 -19.43
N ASN A 29 33.00 1.59 -20.15
CA ASN A 29 32.19 2.71 -19.66
C ASN A 29 30.67 2.49 -19.82
N ASN A 30 30.25 1.61 -20.74
CA ASN A 30 28.86 1.22 -20.96
C ASN A 30 28.73 -0.30 -20.82
N SER A 31 28.84 -0.78 -19.58
CA SER A 31 28.59 -2.19 -19.28
C SER A 31 27.17 -2.57 -19.73
N TYR A 32 27.04 -3.79 -20.26
CA TYR A 32 25.72 -4.34 -20.58
C TYR A 32 24.89 -4.43 -19.28
N LYS A 33 23.77 -3.72 -19.24
CA LYS A 33 22.82 -3.79 -18.14
C LYS A 33 21.76 -4.85 -18.47
N PRO A 34 21.65 -5.93 -17.69
CA PRO A 34 20.56 -6.89 -17.88
C PRO A 34 19.22 -6.21 -17.59
N SER A 35 18.15 -6.65 -18.26
CA SER A 35 16.86 -5.97 -18.13
C SER A 35 16.08 -6.41 -16.89
N PHE A 36 15.50 -5.43 -16.19
CA PHE A 36 14.54 -5.58 -15.10
C PHE A 36 13.16 -5.12 -15.58
N TYR A 37 12.13 -5.93 -15.42
CA TYR A 37 10.79 -5.65 -15.92
C TYR A 37 9.81 -5.27 -14.81
N ASN A 38 8.89 -4.35 -15.07
CA ASN A 38 7.80 -3.99 -14.16
C ASN A 38 6.52 -3.60 -14.92
N TYR A 39 5.38 -3.56 -14.23
CA TYR A 39 4.17 -2.94 -14.78
C TYR A 39 4.39 -1.43 -15.00
N LYS A 40 3.65 -0.85 -15.94
CA LYS A 40 3.64 0.61 -16.19
C LYS A 40 3.15 1.38 -14.97
N ALA A 41 3.77 2.52 -14.70
CA ALA A 41 3.39 3.43 -13.60
C ALA A 41 3.36 2.76 -12.20
N TYR A 42 4.04 1.63 -12.03
CA TYR A 42 3.97 0.80 -10.82
C TYR A 42 5.17 1.04 -9.88
N MET A 43 5.91 2.13 -10.08
CA MET A 43 7.12 2.44 -9.33
C MET A 43 7.50 3.92 -9.44
N SER A 44 7.94 4.52 -8.34
CA SER A 44 8.38 5.91 -8.29
C SER A 44 9.62 6.14 -9.17
N PRO A 45 9.78 7.35 -9.74
CA PRO A 45 10.94 7.69 -10.56
C PRO A 45 12.30 7.44 -9.87
N ASP A 46 12.40 7.64 -8.56
CA ASP A 46 13.65 7.44 -7.81
C ASP A 46 13.98 5.97 -7.56
N ASN A 47 12.96 5.10 -7.44
CA ASN A 47 13.16 3.65 -7.45
C ASN A 47 13.58 3.16 -8.83
N ILE A 48 12.93 3.65 -9.89
CA ILE A 48 13.32 3.36 -11.29
C ILE A 48 14.77 3.76 -11.52
N LYS A 49 15.17 4.96 -11.08
CA LYS A 49 16.54 5.45 -11.18
C LYS A 49 17.51 4.55 -10.41
N GLY A 50 17.17 4.17 -9.18
CA GLY A 50 18.00 3.30 -8.34
C GLY A 50 18.18 1.89 -8.93
N ILE A 51 17.16 1.32 -9.55
CA ILE A 51 17.26 0.06 -10.30
C ILE A 51 18.07 0.27 -11.59
N GLY A 52 17.82 1.39 -12.27
CA GLY A 52 18.47 1.82 -13.49
C GLY A 52 19.99 1.99 -13.39
N GLU A 53 20.55 2.10 -12.18
CA GLU A 53 22.00 2.14 -11.96
C GLU A 53 22.68 0.84 -12.45
N ASN A 54 22.06 -0.31 -12.17
CA ASN A 54 22.63 -1.64 -12.45
C ASN A 54 21.88 -2.38 -13.57
N PHE A 55 20.62 -2.01 -13.84
CA PHE A 55 19.73 -2.72 -14.75
C PHE A 55 19.14 -1.81 -15.82
N GLU A 56 18.72 -2.39 -16.95
CA GLU A 56 17.89 -1.68 -17.92
C GLU A 56 16.42 -1.86 -17.49
N TYR A 57 15.82 -0.82 -16.94
CA TYR A 57 14.42 -0.86 -16.53
C TYR A 57 13.49 -0.86 -17.74
N LYS A 58 12.53 -1.78 -17.76
CA LYS A 58 11.53 -1.93 -18.82
C LYS A 58 10.14 -2.06 -18.22
N GLU A 59 9.20 -1.37 -18.82
CA GLU A 59 7.79 -1.53 -18.50
C GLU A 59 7.13 -2.50 -19.48
N PHE A 60 6.11 -3.23 -19.02
CA PHE A 60 5.30 -4.09 -19.86
C PHE A 60 3.81 -3.77 -19.71
N ASP A 61 3.05 -4.02 -20.78
CA ASP A 61 1.60 -3.82 -20.83
C ASP A 61 0.83 -5.04 -20.32
N SER A 62 1.40 -6.23 -20.48
CA SER A 62 0.75 -7.46 -20.07
C SER A 62 1.71 -8.42 -19.39
N ILE A 63 1.21 -9.15 -18.39
CA ILE A 63 2.00 -10.13 -17.64
C ILE A 63 2.62 -11.22 -18.54
N GLN A 64 2.05 -11.46 -19.73
CA GLN A 64 2.58 -12.40 -20.72
C GLN A 64 3.86 -11.89 -21.40
N GLU A 65 4.01 -10.58 -21.59
CA GLU A 65 5.24 -9.99 -22.11
C GLU A 65 6.41 -10.26 -21.16
N PHE A 66 6.20 -10.06 -19.86
CA PHE A 66 7.20 -10.38 -18.85
C PHE A 66 7.49 -11.89 -18.78
N THR A 67 6.44 -12.75 -18.79
CA THR A 67 6.61 -14.22 -18.85
C THR A 67 7.50 -14.63 -20.02
N ARG A 68 7.20 -14.13 -21.22
CA ARG A 68 7.97 -14.44 -22.43
C ARG A 68 9.40 -13.95 -22.30
N SER A 69 9.61 -12.78 -21.72
CA SER A 69 10.95 -12.21 -21.52
C SER A 69 11.79 -13.04 -20.55
N LEU A 70 11.19 -13.65 -19.52
CA LEU A 70 11.88 -14.62 -18.66
C LEU A 70 12.21 -15.92 -19.41
N ILE A 71 11.26 -16.46 -20.20
CA ILE A 71 11.45 -17.71 -20.97
C ILE A 71 12.52 -17.55 -22.07
N ASP A 72 12.51 -16.41 -22.76
CA ASP A 72 13.46 -16.05 -23.83
C ASP A 72 14.81 -15.57 -23.27
N ASN A 73 14.98 -15.53 -21.94
CA ASN A 73 16.19 -15.07 -21.23
C ASN A 73 16.57 -13.61 -21.54
N LYS A 74 15.56 -12.77 -21.81
CA LYS A 74 15.70 -11.32 -22.02
C LYS A 74 15.59 -10.54 -20.71
N ALA A 75 14.84 -11.05 -19.74
CA ALA A 75 14.70 -10.49 -18.41
C ALA A 75 15.56 -11.27 -17.41
N ILE A 76 16.27 -10.56 -16.53
CA ILE A 76 17.01 -11.20 -15.43
C ILE A 76 16.19 -11.27 -14.15
N ALA A 77 15.29 -10.32 -13.96
CA ALA A 77 14.35 -10.21 -12.86
C ALA A 77 13.22 -9.26 -13.25
N GLY A 78 12.22 -9.17 -12.38
CA GLY A 78 11.15 -8.20 -12.52
C GLY A 78 10.05 -8.43 -11.50
N ILE A 79 9.06 -7.54 -11.50
CA ILE A 79 7.82 -7.69 -10.74
C ILE A 79 6.78 -8.38 -11.63
N GLY A 80 6.12 -9.39 -11.10
CA GLY A 80 4.98 -10.04 -11.73
C GLY A 80 4.02 -10.58 -10.68
N SER A 81 2.97 -11.26 -11.14
CA SER A 81 1.96 -11.80 -10.23
C SER A 81 2.37 -13.13 -9.59
N ASP A 82 1.88 -13.37 -8.39
CA ASP A 82 1.97 -14.63 -7.66
C ASP A 82 1.59 -15.88 -8.50
N PHE A 83 0.46 -15.86 -9.19
CA PHE A 83 -0.02 -16.99 -10.00
C PHE A 83 0.87 -17.24 -11.22
N GLN A 84 1.50 -16.20 -11.77
CA GLN A 84 2.50 -16.31 -12.82
C GLN A 84 3.77 -16.98 -12.25
N ALA A 85 4.23 -16.52 -11.08
CA ALA A 85 5.40 -17.05 -10.39
C ALA A 85 5.25 -18.54 -10.06
N VAL A 86 4.06 -19.01 -9.67
CA VAL A 86 3.79 -20.44 -9.42
C VAL A 86 4.07 -21.30 -10.66
N GLY A 87 3.55 -20.88 -11.83
CA GLY A 87 3.80 -21.60 -13.08
C GLY A 87 5.28 -21.61 -13.48
N LEU A 88 5.97 -20.50 -13.24
CA LEU A 88 7.40 -20.36 -13.52
C LEU A 88 8.26 -21.18 -12.55
N ALA A 89 7.90 -21.26 -11.26
CA ALA A 89 8.59 -22.07 -10.26
C ALA A 89 8.47 -23.56 -10.61
N LYS A 90 7.25 -24.03 -10.92
CA LYS A 90 6.97 -25.42 -11.31
C LYS A 90 7.72 -25.86 -12.58
N THR A 91 8.01 -24.93 -13.47
CA THR A 91 8.75 -25.18 -14.72
C THR A 91 10.24 -24.80 -14.64
N HIS A 92 10.74 -24.48 -13.44
CA HIS A 92 12.14 -24.10 -13.16
C HIS A 92 12.63 -22.92 -14.01
N ARG A 93 11.76 -21.95 -14.27
CA ARG A 93 12.07 -20.71 -15.03
C ARG A 93 12.48 -19.55 -14.15
N ILE A 94 12.22 -19.62 -12.86
CA ILE A 94 12.68 -18.66 -11.84
C ILE A 94 13.57 -19.35 -10.80
N ALA A 95 14.49 -18.59 -10.22
CA ALA A 95 15.45 -19.04 -9.22
C ALA A 95 14.93 -18.80 -7.80
N LYS A 96 15.49 -19.55 -6.84
CA LYS A 96 15.27 -19.26 -5.41
C LYS A 96 15.90 -17.92 -5.02
N ILE A 97 15.25 -17.20 -4.12
CA ILE A 97 15.72 -15.93 -3.56
C ILE A 97 16.71 -16.23 -2.43
N ASP A 98 17.86 -15.57 -2.47
CA ASP A 98 18.81 -15.62 -1.36
C ASP A 98 18.45 -14.58 -0.30
N TYR A 99 17.65 -15.03 0.66
CA TYR A 99 17.20 -14.19 1.77
C TYR A 99 18.32 -13.72 2.69
N SER A 100 19.47 -14.40 2.72
CA SER A 100 20.62 -13.91 3.49
C SER A 100 21.17 -12.59 2.95
N ILE A 101 20.98 -12.34 1.64
CA ILE A 101 21.35 -11.09 0.99
C ILE A 101 20.25 -10.03 1.22
N LEU A 102 18.98 -10.39 1.05
CA LEU A 102 17.85 -9.45 1.20
C LEU A 102 17.75 -8.87 2.61
N PHE A 103 17.92 -9.72 3.63
CA PHE A 103 17.93 -9.33 5.04
C PHE A 103 19.29 -8.87 5.54
N ASN A 104 20.35 -9.00 4.73
CA ASN A 104 21.73 -8.79 5.17
C ASN A 104 22.07 -9.60 6.45
N ASP A 105 21.60 -10.86 6.49
CA ASP A 105 21.74 -11.77 7.63
C ASP A 105 22.26 -13.14 7.14
N PRO A 106 23.58 -13.42 7.32
CA PRO A 106 24.19 -14.67 6.88
C PRO A 106 23.57 -15.93 7.50
N THR A 107 22.89 -15.82 8.65
CA THR A 107 22.30 -16.98 9.36
C THR A 107 21.11 -17.60 8.61
N LEU A 108 20.55 -16.87 7.64
CA LEU A 108 19.46 -17.33 6.79
C LEU A 108 19.94 -18.21 5.63
N LYS A 109 21.24 -18.18 5.28
CA LYS A 109 21.79 -18.92 4.14
C LYS A 109 21.56 -20.42 4.35
N ASN A 110 20.82 -21.04 3.43
CA ASN A 110 20.43 -22.45 3.49
C ASN A 110 19.64 -22.86 4.76
N ASN A 111 19.05 -21.90 5.48
CA ASN A 111 18.25 -22.16 6.69
C ASN A 111 16.75 -21.92 6.42
N LYS A 112 16.09 -22.93 5.85
CA LYS A 112 14.67 -22.86 5.41
C LYS A 112 13.74 -22.45 6.57
N LYS A 113 13.89 -23.10 7.73
CA LYS A 113 13.04 -22.86 8.92
C LYS A 113 13.17 -21.41 9.43
N ARG A 114 14.41 -20.92 9.59
CA ARG A 114 14.65 -19.55 10.07
C ARG A 114 14.18 -18.50 9.06
N THR A 115 14.40 -18.75 7.78
CA THR A 115 13.91 -17.87 6.70
C THR A 115 12.39 -17.78 6.72
N GLN A 116 11.68 -18.90 6.80
CA GLN A 116 10.23 -18.93 6.90
C GLN A 116 9.72 -18.17 8.13
N ALA A 117 10.42 -18.30 9.26
CA ALA A 117 10.09 -17.57 10.49
C ALA A 117 10.22 -16.06 10.31
N TYR A 118 11.30 -15.57 9.69
CA TYR A 118 11.49 -14.15 9.37
C TYR A 118 10.37 -13.65 8.45
N LEU A 119 10.08 -14.37 7.37
CA LEU A 119 9.04 -13.99 6.41
C LEU A 119 7.66 -13.92 7.06
N LYS A 120 7.29 -14.92 7.87
CA LYS A 120 6.03 -14.94 8.61
C LYS A 120 5.88 -13.78 9.61
N LEU A 121 6.99 -13.29 10.16
CA LEU A 121 6.98 -12.14 11.07
C LEU A 121 6.77 -10.81 10.36
N ILE A 122 7.28 -10.66 9.13
CA ILE A 122 7.30 -9.36 8.43
C ILE A 122 6.21 -9.21 7.38
N ILE A 123 5.77 -10.29 6.74
CA ILE A 123 4.75 -10.25 5.70
C ILE A 123 3.37 -10.15 6.37
N HIS A 124 2.50 -9.34 5.77
CA HIS A 124 1.12 -9.17 6.21
C HIS A 124 0.41 -10.54 6.32
N PRO A 125 -0.31 -10.85 7.41
CA PRO A 125 -0.87 -12.18 7.62
C PRO A 125 -1.73 -12.70 6.46
N ILE A 126 -2.55 -11.83 5.87
CA ILE A 126 -3.37 -12.20 4.69
C ILE A 126 -2.49 -12.63 3.52
N VAL A 127 -1.43 -11.88 3.23
CA VAL A 127 -0.50 -12.17 2.13
C VAL A 127 0.29 -13.45 2.41
N TRP A 128 0.69 -13.68 3.66
CA TRP A 128 1.38 -14.89 4.05
C TRP A 128 0.53 -16.14 3.80
N GLU A 129 -0.71 -16.15 4.30
CA GLU A 129 -1.64 -17.27 4.07
C GLU A 129 -1.97 -17.44 2.57
N HIS A 130 -2.11 -16.33 1.85
CA HIS A 130 -2.33 -16.33 0.41
C HIS A 130 -1.19 -17.00 -0.37
N ILE A 131 0.07 -16.65 -0.07
CA ILE A 131 1.26 -17.26 -0.68
C ILE A 131 1.33 -18.76 -0.37
N LEU A 132 1.03 -19.17 0.87
CA LEU A 132 1.00 -20.59 1.26
C LEU A 132 -0.11 -21.38 0.56
N SER A 133 -1.22 -20.72 0.18
CA SER A 133 -2.33 -21.36 -0.55
C SER A 133 -1.95 -21.95 -1.92
N TYR A 134 -0.75 -21.64 -2.43
CA TYR A 134 -0.22 -22.20 -3.67
C TYR A 134 0.59 -23.48 -3.49
N ASP A 135 0.90 -23.88 -2.25
CA ASP A 135 1.67 -25.11 -1.99
C ASP A 135 0.95 -26.35 -2.55
N ASP A 136 -0.39 -26.35 -2.54
CA ASP A 136 -1.23 -27.41 -3.13
C ASP A 136 -1.09 -27.52 -4.65
N TYR A 137 -0.63 -26.47 -5.34
CA TYR A 137 -0.43 -26.43 -6.80
C TYR A 137 1.01 -26.76 -7.19
N LEU A 138 1.95 -26.38 -6.31
CA LEU A 138 3.38 -26.58 -6.50
C LEU A 138 3.79 -28.03 -6.22
N ASN A 139 3.09 -28.71 -5.30
CA ASN A 139 3.51 -30.02 -4.79
C ASN A 139 2.51 -31.12 -5.14
N GLU A 140 3.03 -32.31 -5.42
CA GLU A 140 2.21 -33.51 -5.57
C GLU A 140 1.69 -33.99 -4.21
N PRO A 141 0.53 -34.68 -4.17
CA PRO A 141 0.07 -35.34 -2.96
C PRO A 141 1.14 -36.31 -2.43
N ASN A 142 1.52 -36.16 -1.16
CA ASN A 142 2.56 -36.93 -0.44
C ASN A 142 4.03 -36.51 -0.68
N THR A 143 4.30 -35.36 -1.30
CA THR A 143 5.66 -34.78 -1.26
C THR A 143 6.09 -34.58 0.19
N LYS A 144 7.29 -35.08 0.55
CA LYS A 144 7.86 -34.88 1.89
C LYS A 144 8.10 -33.40 2.13
N GLU A 145 7.93 -32.95 3.37
CA GLU A 145 8.08 -31.54 3.76
C GLU A 145 9.43 -30.92 3.35
N GLU A 146 10.49 -31.71 3.41
CA GLU A 146 11.85 -31.31 3.00
C GLU A 146 11.97 -31.03 1.48
N ASP A 147 11.17 -31.73 0.67
CA ASP A 147 11.16 -31.64 -0.79
C ASP A 147 10.08 -30.70 -1.32
N LYS A 148 9.20 -30.19 -0.44
CA LYS A 148 8.15 -29.26 -0.84
C LYS A 148 8.74 -27.96 -1.37
N ILE A 149 8.25 -27.58 -2.54
CA ILE A 149 8.45 -26.29 -3.18
C ILE A 149 7.44 -25.33 -2.56
N HIS A 150 7.92 -24.23 -2.01
CA HIS A 150 7.03 -23.15 -1.56
C HIS A 150 7.22 -21.93 -2.44
N LEU A 151 6.12 -21.21 -2.71
CA LEU A 151 6.17 -20.02 -3.56
C LEU A 151 7.11 -18.95 -3.00
N TRP A 152 7.12 -18.76 -1.67
CA TRP A 152 8.00 -17.80 -1.01
C TRP A 152 9.50 -18.07 -1.24
N GLU A 153 9.90 -19.27 -1.63
CA GLU A 153 11.31 -19.52 -1.97
C GLU A 153 11.73 -18.84 -3.29
N TYR A 154 10.78 -18.52 -4.17
CA TYR A 154 11.01 -18.03 -5.53
C TYR A 154 10.41 -16.64 -5.81
N PHE A 155 9.51 -16.20 -4.93
CA PHE A 155 8.72 -14.99 -5.04
C PHE A 155 8.75 -14.27 -3.70
N PHE A 156 9.00 -12.97 -3.74
CA PHE A 156 8.86 -12.13 -2.56
C PHE A 156 7.86 -11.01 -2.87
N PRO A 157 6.82 -10.86 -2.04
CA PRO A 157 5.72 -9.98 -2.37
C PRO A 157 6.16 -8.51 -2.39
N TYR A 158 5.46 -7.69 -3.16
CA TYR A 158 5.69 -6.27 -3.31
C TYR A 158 4.46 -5.46 -2.88
N TYR A 159 3.32 -5.69 -3.53
CA TYR A 159 2.04 -5.05 -3.20
C TYR A 159 0.92 -6.07 -3.15
N MET A 160 -0.11 -5.76 -2.37
CA MET A 160 -1.38 -6.47 -2.38
C MET A 160 -2.52 -5.54 -2.76
N GLN A 161 -3.55 -6.10 -3.39
CA GLN A 161 -4.76 -5.37 -3.76
C GLN A 161 -5.96 -6.29 -3.65
N ASP A 162 -7.11 -5.76 -3.24
CA ASP A 162 -8.40 -6.42 -3.38
C ASP A 162 -9.35 -5.63 -4.30
N SER A 163 -10.41 -6.29 -4.76
CA SER A 163 -11.36 -5.63 -5.66
C SER A 163 -12.44 -4.90 -4.88
N VAL A 164 -12.82 -3.73 -5.37
CA VAL A 164 -13.88 -2.89 -4.82
C VAL A 164 -14.85 -2.48 -5.93
N ILE A 165 -16.09 -2.18 -5.56
CA ILE A 165 -17.00 -1.43 -6.42
C ILE A 165 -16.99 0.02 -5.97
N ALA A 166 -16.30 0.88 -6.72
CA ALA A 166 -16.20 2.30 -6.45
C ALA A 166 -17.30 3.08 -7.20
N TYR A 167 -17.92 4.07 -6.57
CA TYR A 167 -18.96 4.87 -7.20
C TYR A 167 -18.87 6.35 -6.79
N ASN A 168 -19.21 7.23 -7.74
CA ASN A 168 -19.05 8.68 -7.61
C ASN A 168 -20.38 9.33 -7.20
N ILE A 169 -20.44 9.81 -5.95
CA ILE A 169 -21.66 10.36 -5.35
C ILE A 169 -22.02 11.76 -5.86
N VAL A 170 -21.07 12.51 -6.44
CA VAL A 170 -21.34 13.82 -7.04
C VAL A 170 -21.91 13.68 -8.44
N LYS A 171 -21.34 12.79 -9.27
CA LYS A 171 -21.90 12.50 -10.61
C LYS A 171 -23.27 11.88 -10.51
N LYS A 172 -23.51 11.07 -9.47
CA LYS A 172 -24.81 10.47 -9.22
C LYS A 172 -25.22 10.60 -7.75
N PRO A 173 -25.91 11.70 -7.39
CA PRO A 173 -26.41 11.90 -6.03
C PRO A 173 -27.37 10.79 -5.62
N ILE A 174 -27.14 10.26 -4.42
CA ILE A 174 -27.97 9.24 -3.79
C ILE A 174 -29.21 9.92 -3.21
N LYS A 175 -30.36 9.24 -3.28
CA LYS A 175 -31.59 9.78 -2.71
C LYS A 175 -31.50 9.76 -1.17
N PRO A 176 -31.99 10.80 -0.46
CA PRO A 176 -31.87 10.87 1.00
C PRO A 176 -32.40 9.64 1.74
N GLU A 177 -33.47 9.00 1.23
CA GLU A 177 -34.02 7.78 1.82
C GLU A 177 -33.07 6.58 1.79
N ASN A 178 -32.09 6.57 0.87
CA ASN A 178 -31.12 5.48 0.67
C ASN A 178 -29.71 5.85 1.13
N GLN A 179 -29.50 7.07 1.61
CA GLN A 179 -28.19 7.59 2.01
C GLN A 179 -27.84 7.16 3.44
N GLY A 180 -26.56 6.85 3.66
CA GLY A 180 -25.93 6.61 4.97
C GLY A 180 -25.36 7.88 5.58
N GLU A 181 -24.70 7.77 6.74
CA GLU A 181 -24.13 8.91 7.47
C GLU A 181 -22.99 9.61 6.71
N ASP A 182 -22.20 8.85 5.97
CA ASP A 182 -21.06 9.31 5.18
C ASP A 182 -21.44 9.66 3.73
N GLU A 183 -22.72 9.86 3.46
CA GLU A 183 -23.28 10.07 2.11
C GLU A 183 -23.19 8.86 1.15
N SER A 184 -22.74 7.71 1.62
CA SER A 184 -22.75 6.47 0.86
C SER A 184 -24.16 5.88 0.72
N ILE A 185 -24.30 4.81 -0.05
CA ILE A 185 -25.53 4.01 -0.04
C ILE A 185 -25.59 3.23 1.28
N ASP A 186 -26.67 3.42 2.03
CA ASP A 186 -26.98 2.57 3.18
C ASP A 186 -27.47 1.21 2.71
N PHE A 187 -26.53 0.28 2.51
CA PHE A 187 -26.82 -1.09 2.08
C PHE A 187 -27.71 -1.84 3.08
N GLU A 188 -27.67 -1.51 4.37
CA GLU A 188 -28.44 -2.20 5.40
C GLU A 188 -29.95 -2.04 5.22
N LYS A 189 -30.41 -0.95 4.58
CA LYS A 189 -31.82 -0.77 4.17
C LYS A 189 -32.32 -1.87 3.23
N TYR A 190 -31.41 -2.49 2.47
CA TYR A 190 -31.72 -3.56 1.53
C TYR A 190 -31.61 -4.95 2.17
N ARG A 191 -31.19 -5.08 3.44
CA ARG A 191 -31.03 -6.37 4.13
C ARG A 191 -32.32 -7.20 4.15
N SER A 192 -33.48 -6.55 4.24
CA SER A 192 -34.77 -7.27 4.22
C SER A 192 -35.03 -8.00 2.89
N GLU A 193 -34.52 -7.47 1.76
CA GLU A 193 -34.64 -8.07 0.43
C GLU A 193 -33.57 -9.15 0.20
N TYR A 194 -32.31 -8.88 0.56
CA TYR A 194 -31.17 -9.74 0.20
C TYR A 194 -30.64 -10.64 1.32
N GLN A 195 -31.01 -10.39 2.57
CA GLN A 195 -30.61 -11.17 3.75
C GLN A 195 -29.08 -11.36 3.83
N GLU A 196 -28.61 -12.61 4.00
CA GLU A 196 -27.18 -12.96 4.07
C GLU A 196 -26.41 -12.72 2.77
N LYS A 197 -27.12 -12.50 1.65
CA LYS A 197 -26.54 -12.21 0.33
C LYS A 197 -26.37 -10.72 0.07
N LEU A 198 -26.64 -9.86 1.05
CA LEU A 198 -26.60 -8.40 0.87
C LEU A 198 -25.29 -7.91 0.22
N TYR A 199 -24.17 -8.46 0.65
CA TYR A 199 -22.84 -8.10 0.17
C TYR A 199 -22.31 -9.05 -0.93
N ASP A 200 -23.14 -9.93 -1.47
CA ASP A 200 -22.76 -10.69 -2.67
C ASP A 200 -22.69 -9.73 -3.86
N MET A 201 -21.72 -9.96 -4.77
CA MET A 201 -21.51 -9.11 -5.95
C MET A 201 -22.81 -8.84 -6.72
N SER A 202 -23.65 -9.86 -6.90
CA SER A 202 -24.95 -9.75 -7.58
C SER A 202 -25.89 -8.72 -6.93
N SER A 203 -26.06 -8.81 -5.60
CA SER A 203 -26.88 -7.88 -4.81
C SER A 203 -26.34 -6.45 -4.89
N LEU A 204 -25.02 -6.28 -4.77
CA LEU A 204 -24.37 -4.97 -4.82
C LEU A 204 -24.60 -4.28 -6.17
N LEU A 205 -24.38 -4.99 -7.29
CA LEU A 205 -24.62 -4.48 -8.64
C LEU A 205 -26.08 -4.05 -8.84
N LYS A 206 -27.03 -4.85 -8.32
CA LYS A 206 -28.45 -4.56 -8.41
C LYS A 206 -28.84 -3.33 -7.58
N ILE A 207 -28.35 -3.22 -6.34
CA ILE A 207 -28.59 -2.07 -5.46
C ILE A 207 -28.04 -0.78 -6.08
N LEU A 208 -26.81 -0.80 -6.61
CA LEU A 208 -26.22 0.34 -7.30
C LEU A 208 -27.06 0.77 -8.52
N THR A 209 -27.49 -0.19 -9.33
CA THR A 209 -28.36 0.07 -10.49
C THR A 209 -29.72 0.66 -10.07
N GLN A 210 -30.31 0.18 -8.98
CA GLN A 210 -31.55 0.71 -8.40
C GLN A 210 -31.39 2.16 -7.91
N ASN A 211 -30.19 2.54 -7.46
CA ASN A 211 -29.83 3.92 -7.10
C ASN A 211 -29.39 4.77 -8.31
N GLY A 212 -29.41 4.18 -9.51
CA GLY A 212 -29.22 4.87 -10.78
C GLY A 212 -27.77 5.00 -11.22
N PHE A 213 -26.84 4.25 -10.63
CA PHE A 213 -25.49 4.04 -11.14
C PHE A 213 -25.57 3.06 -12.31
N LYS A 214 -25.33 3.55 -13.54
CA LYS A 214 -25.62 2.80 -14.77
C LYS A 214 -24.49 2.83 -15.80
N ASN A 215 -23.45 3.62 -15.56
CA ASN A 215 -22.33 3.76 -16.49
C ASN A 215 -21.09 3.20 -15.80
N TRP A 216 -20.74 1.97 -16.18
CA TRP A 216 -19.76 1.11 -15.55
C TRP A 216 -18.44 1.15 -16.30
N ASN A 217 -17.35 1.26 -15.54
CA ASN A 217 -16.06 0.74 -15.96
C ASN A 217 -15.78 -0.56 -15.22
N ILE A 218 -15.16 -1.53 -15.88
CA ILE A 218 -14.75 -2.79 -15.28
C ILE A 218 -13.31 -3.03 -15.68
N THR A 219 -12.45 -3.40 -14.73
CA THR A 219 -11.08 -3.79 -15.04
C THR A 219 -11.07 -4.94 -16.05
N ASP A 220 -10.35 -4.75 -17.16
CA ASP A 220 -10.22 -5.74 -18.22
C ASP A 220 -9.15 -6.80 -17.87
N ALA A 221 -9.45 -7.56 -16.82
CA ALA A 221 -8.63 -8.67 -16.36
C ALA A 221 -9.46 -9.95 -16.41
N ASN A 222 -9.28 -10.75 -17.46
CA ASN A 222 -10.16 -11.89 -17.73
C ASN A 222 -10.20 -12.93 -16.59
N ARG A 223 -9.08 -13.20 -15.91
CA ARG A 223 -9.02 -14.15 -14.80
C ARG A 223 -9.74 -13.64 -13.56
N ASP A 224 -9.67 -12.35 -13.32
CA ASP A 224 -10.31 -11.62 -12.22
C ASP A 224 -11.83 -11.64 -12.43
N ASN A 225 -12.25 -11.32 -13.65
CA ASN A 225 -13.65 -11.39 -14.06
C ASN A 225 -14.22 -12.81 -13.93
N MET A 226 -13.43 -13.85 -14.17
CA MET A 226 -13.84 -15.24 -13.90
C MET A 226 -13.97 -15.54 -12.40
N VAL A 227 -13.17 -14.91 -11.53
CA VAL A 227 -13.33 -15.00 -10.07
C VAL A 227 -14.67 -14.39 -9.65
N TYR A 228 -15.06 -13.24 -10.19
CA TYR A 228 -16.39 -12.67 -9.95
C TYR A 228 -17.50 -13.57 -10.50
N GLY A 229 -17.37 -14.06 -11.74
CA GLY A 229 -18.32 -15.00 -12.35
C GLY A 229 -18.52 -16.28 -11.54
N SER A 230 -17.47 -16.77 -10.87
CA SER A 230 -17.56 -17.95 -10.01
C SER A 230 -18.44 -17.77 -8.76
N THR A 231 -18.76 -16.52 -8.37
CA THR A 231 -19.73 -16.23 -7.30
C THR A 231 -21.18 -16.33 -7.77
N TYR A 232 -21.40 -16.24 -9.09
CA TYR A 232 -22.72 -16.31 -9.72
C TYR A 232 -23.00 -17.68 -10.35
N TRP A 233 -21.95 -18.47 -10.56
CA TRP A 233 -22.05 -19.78 -11.19
C TRP A 233 -22.70 -20.82 -10.27
N VAL A 234 -23.85 -21.35 -10.70
CA VAL A 234 -24.48 -22.53 -10.08
C VAL A 234 -23.81 -23.77 -10.67
N SER A 235 -22.89 -24.39 -9.91
CA SER A 235 -22.29 -25.66 -10.32
C SER A 235 -23.39 -26.69 -10.64
N PRO A 236 -23.26 -27.50 -11.70
CA PRO A 236 -24.15 -28.63 -11.90
C PRO A 236 -24.03 -29.60 -10.73
N GLU A 237 -25.16 -30.03 -10.15
CA GLU A 237 -25.18 -31.09 -9.14
C GLU A 237 -24.86 -32.47 -9.76
N ASP A 238 -24.38 -33.35 -8.87
CA ASP A 238 -24.23 -34.81 -8.95
C ASP A 238 -22.95 -35.48 -9.48
N ASN A 239 -22.01 -34.81 -10.19
CA ASN A 239 -20.73 -35.46 -10.58
C ASN A 239 -19.51 -34.52 -10.74
N GLY A 240 -19.62 -33.24 -10.37
CA GLY A 240 -18.50 -32.29 -10.42
C GLY A 240 -17.55 -32.46 -9.23
N ASP A 241 -16.25 -32.29 -9.45
CA ASP A 241 -15.28 -32.22 -8.35
C ASP A 241 -15.68 -31.05 -7.43
N GLN A 242 -16.13 -31.36 -6.20
CA GLN A 242 -16.56 -30.33 -5.24
C GLN A 242 -15.45 -29.33 -4.92
N LYS A 243 -14.17 -29.66 -5.18
CA LYS A 243 -13.04 -28.72 -5.07
C LYS A 243 -13.04 -27.62 -6.15
N LEU A 244 -13.76 -27.81 -7.24
CA LEU A 244 -13.94 -26.83 -8.32
C LEU A 244 -15.17 -25.91 -8.11
N ASN A 245 -15.91 -26.08 -7.01
CA ASN A 245 -17.16 -25.37 -6.76
C ASN A 245 -16.94 -24.08 -5.95
N GLN A 246 -17.60 -23.02 -6.45
CA GLN A 246 -17.91 -21.74 -5.82
C GLN A 246 -16.70 -20.95 -5.29
N HIS A 247 -16.30 -19.93 -6.05
CA HIS A 247 -15.32 -18.93 -5.64
C HIS A 247 -13.99 -19.49 -5.10
N SER A 248 -13.24 -20.19 -5.97
CA SER A 248 -11.95 -20.82 -5.63
C SER A 248 -10.75 -20.29 -6.44
N GLY A 249 -11.02 -19.47 -7.46
CA GLY A 249 -10.02 -19.01 -8.45
C GLY A 249 -9.50 -20.08 -9.40
N ALA A 250 -9.95 -21.33 -9.27
CA ALA A 250 -9.56 -22.45 -10.12
C ALA A 250 -10.29 -22.45 -11.46
N VAL A 251 -9.56 -22.76 -12.54
CA VAL A 251 -10.08 -22.79 -13.91
C VAL A 251 -9.53 -24.00 -14.65
N THR A 252 -10.40 -24.69 -15.38
CA THR A 252 -10.06 -25.90 -16.17
C THR A 252 -10.59 -25.78 -17.61
N GLU A 253 -10.16 -26.68 -18.50
CA GLU A 253 -10.71 -26.78 -19.86
C GLU A 253 -12.23 -27.06 -19.89
N LEU A 254 -12.83 -27.54 -18.78
CA LEU A 254 -14.26 -27.85 -18.66
C LEU A 254 -15.10 -26.75 -18.01
N THR A 255 -14.46 -25.74 -17.43
CA THR A 255 -15.11 -24.71 -16.61
C THR A 255 -14.85 -23.29 -17.10
N TYR A 256 -13.82 -23.04 -17.92
CA TYR A 256 -13.43 -21.68 -18.30
C TYR A 256 -14.53 -20.91 -19.03
N ASP A 257 -15.23 -21.56 -19.97
CA ASP A 257 -16.32 -20.99 -20.74
C ASP A 257 -17.52 -20.65 -19.84
N LYS A 258 -17.88 -21.57 -18.94
CA LYS A 258 -18.96 -21.40 -17.96
C LYS A 258 -18.70 -20.25 -16.99
N LEU A 259 -17.46 -20.09 -16.53
CA LEU A 259 -17.10 -19.00 -15.61
C LEU A 259 -17.13 -17.63 -16.31
N ILE A 260 -16.72 -17.57 -17.58
CA ILE A 260 -16.84 -16.36 -18.39
C ILE A 260 -18.30 -16.04 -18.66
N ASP A 261 -19.11 -17.04 -19.02
CA ASP A 261 -20.55 -16.84 -19.22
C ASP A 261 -21.26 -16.42 -17.93
N ALA A 262 -20.93 -17.03 -16.80
CA ALA A 262 -21.46 -16.64 -15.50
C ALA A 262 -21.07 -15.20 -15.11
N PHE A 263 -19.89 -14.72 -15.51
CA PHE A 263 -19.52 -13.31 -15.34
C PHE A 263 -20.38 -12.39 -16.23
N VAL A 264 -20.57 -12.75 -17.50
CA VAL A 264 -21.42 -11.99 -18.43
C VAL A 264 -22.86 -11.92 -17.91
N ASP A 265 -23.39 -13.05 -17.45
CA ASP A 265 -24.73 -13.16 -16.87
C ASP A 265 -24.83 -12.38 -15.56
N LEU A 266 -23.81 -12.45 -14.69
CA LEU A 266 -23.73 -11.65 -13.45
C LEU A 266 -23.89 -10.15 -13.75
N ILE A 267 -23.17 -9.63 -14.75
CA ILE A 267 -23.29 -8.22 -15.14
C ILE A 267 -24.67 -7.95 -15.74
N GLN A 268 -25.11 -8.78 -16.69
CA GLN A 268 -26.35 -8.54 -17.43
C GLN A 268 -27.61 -8.64 -16.57
N ASP A 269 -27.71 -9.66 -15.72
CA ASP A 269 -28.89 -9.93 -14.90
C ASP A 269 -29.04 -8.92 -13.76
N ASN A 270 -27.93 -8.35 -13.27
CA ASN A 270 -27.96 -7.44 -12.11
C ASN A 270 -27.90 -5.96 -12.49
N THR A 271 -27.35 -5.61 -13.65
CA THR A 271 -27.36 -4.22 -14.16
C THR A 271 -28.46 -3.97 -15.20
N GLY A 272 -28.99 -5.03 -15.82
CA GLY A 272 -29.91 -4.94 -16.96
C GLY A 272 -29.24 -4.52 -18.27
N LEU A 273 -27.91 -4.46 -18.32
CA LEU A 273 -27.11 -4.01 -19.45
C LEU A 273 -26.27 -5.17 -19.99
N SER A 274 -26.22 -5.33 -21.31
CA SER A 274 -25.29 -6.29 -21.90
C SER A 274 -23.85 -5.81 -21.71
N VAL A 275 -22.91 -6.71 -21.45
CA VAL A 275 -21.47 -6.41 -21.46
C VAL A 275 -20.97 -5.84 -22.80
N SER A 276 -21.75 -6.03 -23.87
CA SER A 276 -21.47 -5.48 -25.20
C SER A 276 -22.06 -4.08 -25.44
N ASP A 277 -22.79 -3.52 -24.47
CA ASP A 277 -23.31 -2.15 -24.51
C ASP A 277 -22.22 -1.15 -24.13
N THR A 278 -21.32 -0.87 -25.07
CA THR A 278 -20.17 0.03 -24.87
C THR A 278 -20.55 1.48 -24.58
N ALA A 279 -21.84 1.85 -24.68
CA ALA A 279 -22.29 3.16 -24.23
C ALA A 279 -22.42 3.26 -22.70
N HIS A 280 -22.55 2.10 -22.03
CA HIS A 280 -22.78 2.02 -20.58
C HIS A 280 -21.80 1.10 -19.85
N ILE A 281 -21.13 0.16 -20.51
CA ILE A 281 -20.15 -0.75 -19.93
C ILE A 281 -18.86 -0.68 -20.72
N ASN A 282 -17.78 -0.24 -20.08
CA ASN A 282 -16.44 -0.21 -20.66
C ASN A 282 -15.51 -1.15 -19.90
N PHE A 283 -14.73 -1.92 -20.63
CA PHE A 283 -13.64 -2.73 -20.10
C PHE A 283 -12.33 -1.99 -20.33
N LEU A 284 -11.54 -1.77 -19.28
CA LEU A 284 -10.32 -0.98 -19.33
C LEU A 284 -9.19 -1.71 -18.59
N GLY A 285 -8.05 -1.91 -19.23
CA GLY A 285 -6.89 -2.56 -18.63
C GLY A 285 -5.93 -1.61 -17.89
N ASP A 286 -6.12 -0.31 -18.03
CA ASP A 286 -5.26 0.73 -17.45
C ASP A 286 -6.00 1.42 -16.29
N GLY A 287 -5.49 1.24 -15.06
CA GLY A 287 -6.06 1.78 -13.83
C GLY A 287 -6.25 3.30 -13.89
N LEU A 288 -5.28 4.04 -14.43
CA LEU A 288 -5.36 5.50 -14.55
C LEU A 288 -6.51 5.94 -15.46
N ASN A 289 -6.80 5.18 -16.53
CA ASN A 289 -7.96 5.45 -17.37
C ASN A 289 -9.28 5.17 -16.63
N ILE A 290 -9.31 4.18 -15.75
CA ILE A 290 -10.50 3.92 -14.92
C ILE A 290 -10.73 5.09 -13.95
N VAL A 291 -9.68 5.53 -13.24
CA VAL A 291 -9.68 6.68 -12.31
C VAL A 291 -10.20 7.93 -13.04
N ASN A 292 -9.56 8.30 -14.15
CA ASN A 292 -9.92 9.50 -14.92
C ASN A 292 -11.36 9.45 -15.41
N ASN A 293 -11.83 8.31 -15.92
CA ASN A 293 -13.22 8.17 -16.37
C ASN A 293 -14.23 8.29 -15.21
N LEU A 294 -13.91 7.74 -14.04
CA LEU A 294 -14.76 7.80 -12.86
C LEU A 294 -14.87 9.23 -12.31
N LEU A 295 -13.81 10.03 -12.40
CA LEU A 295 -13.75 11.41 -11.88
C LEU A 295 -14.22 12.47 -12.88
N HIS A 296 -13.79 12.41 -14.14
CA HIS A 296 -13.93 13.51 -15.09
C HIS A 296 -15.40 13.92 -15.29
N PRO A 297 -15.82 15.18 -15.03
CA PRO A 297 -17.23 15.58 -15.03
C PRO A 297 -17.98 15.32 -16.35
N GLU A 298 -17.28 15.38 -17.49
CA GLU A 298 -17.87 15.17 -18.81
C GLU A 298 -18.06 13.69 -19.19
N ILE A 299 -17.40 12.78 -18.46
CA ILE A 299 -17.47 11.34 -18.73
C ILE A 299 -18.59 10.73 -17.89
N LYS A 300 -19.51 10.02 -18.56
CA LYS A 300 -20.75 9.51 -17.95
C LYS A 300 -20.53 8.43 -16.90
N THR A 301 -19.38 7.76 -16.90
CA THR A 301 -19.00 6.73 -15.92
C THR A 301 -19.20 7.28 -14.52
N ASN A 302 -19.93 6.53 -13.69
CA ASN A 302 -20.24 6.88 -12.30
C ASN A 302 -20.03 5.71 -11.35
N VAL A 303 -19.65 4.54 -11.86
CA VAL A 303 -19.35 3.36 -11.05
C VAL A 303 -18.28 2.54 -11.75
N ALA A 304 -17.42 1.88 -10.97
CA ALA A 304 -16.36 1.03 -11.46
C ALA A 304 -16.15 -0.21 -10.59
N ILE A 305 -15.81 -1.34 -11.21
CA ILE A 305 -15.19 -2.49 -10.55
C ILE A 305 -13.69 -2.34 -10.78
N MET A 306 -12.93 -2.07 -9.73
CA MET A 306 -11.51 -1.70 -9.78
C MET A 306 -10.77 -2.26 -8.55
N TYR A 307 -9.45 -2.05 -8.49
CA TYR A 307 -8.68 -2.36 -7.30
C TYR A 307 -8.76 -1.24 -6.27
N ASN A 308 -8.55 -1.59 -5.00
CA ASN A 308 -8.63 -0.62 -3.91
C ASN A 308 -7.59 0.51 -4.01
N GLY A 309 -6.39 0.25 -4.56
CA GLY A 309 -5.41 1.30 -4.85
C GLY A 309 -5.92 2.35 -5.84
N ASP A 310 -6.50 1.92 -6.97
CA ASP A 310 -7.12 2.85 -7.95
C ASP A 310 -8.32 3.60 -7.33
N ALA A 311 -9.00 3.00 -6.36
CA ALA A 311 -10.08 3.66 -5.63
C ALA A 311 -9.56 4.73 -4.64
N ILE A 312 -8.37 4.56 -4.05
CA ILE A 312 -7.69 5.61 -3.28
C ILE A 312 -7.34 6.79 -4.18
N ASP A 313 -6.74 6.53 -5.35
CA ASP A 313 -6.44 7.57 -6.34
C ASP A 313 -7.70 8.30 -6.80
N SER A 314 -8.80 7.57 -6.95
CA SER A 314 -10.09 8.16 -7.27
C SER A 314 -10.64 8.99 -6.10
N TYR A 315 -10.44 8.56 -4.86
CA TYR A 315 -10.90 9.28 -3.67
C TYR A 315 -10.17 10.61 -3.50
N TYR A 316 -8.84 10.63 -3.67
CA TYR A 316 -8.00 11.82 -3.70
C TYR A 316 -7.89 12.38 -5.14
N GLY A 317 -9.05 12.56 -5.77
CA GLY A 317 -9.16 12.87 -7.19
C GLY A 317 -8.69 14.26 -7.60
N LYS A 318 -8.45 15.17 -6.64
CA LYS A 318 -8.06 16.56 -6.92
C LYS A 318 -6.74 16.68 -7.67
N GLU A 319 -5.80 15.76 -7.43
CA GLU A 319 -4.51 15.74 -8.12
C GLU A 319 -4.61 15.13 -9.52
N ASN A 320 -5.64 14.33 -9.77
CA ASN A 320 -5.84 13.60 -11.01
C ASN A 320 -6.65 14.41 -12.04
N VAL A 321 -7.67 15.16 -11.59
CA VAL A 321 -8.57 15.91 -12.48
C VAL A 321 -8.83 17.32 -11.94
N ASP A 322 -8.45 18.33 -12.72
CA ASP A 322 -8.70 19.74 -12.40
C ASP A 322 -10.19 20.01 -12.11
N GLY A 323 -10.45 20.65 -10.97
CA GLY A 323 -11.80 21.04 -10.55
C GLY A 323 -12.64 19.93 -9.92
N VAL A 324 -12.04 18.78 -9.61
CA VAL A 324 -12.62 17.74 -8.76
C VAL A 324 -12.11 17.93 -7.33
N GLU A 325 -13.00 17.79 -6.35
CA GLU A 325 -12.63 17.77 -4.92
C GLU A 325 -12.37 16.33 -4.46
N ASP A 326 -11.61 16.18 -3.38
CA ASP A 326 -11.41 14.88 -2.73
C ASP A 326 -12.69 14.42 -2.02
N GLY A 327 -12.79 13.12 -1.75
CA GLY A 327 -13.93 12.58 -1.00
C GLY A 327 -15.19 12.34 -1.83
N ASN A 328 -15.11 12.40 -3.16
CA ASN A 328 -16.25 12.19 -4.06
C ASN A 328 -16.56 10.70 -4.35
N ILE A 329 -15.72 9.80 -3.88
CA ILE A 329 -15.83 8.36 -4.13
C ILE A 329 -16.25 7.63 -2.85
N ARG A 330 -17.13 6.66 -3.01
CA ARG A 330 -17.44 5.65 -2.00
C ARG A 330 -17.20 4.28 -2.59
N ILE A 331 -16.94 3.31 -1.73
CA ILE A 331 -16.75 1.92 -2.15
C ILE A 331 -17.75 0.99 -1.44
N VAL A 332 -17.90 -0.19 -2.02
CA VAL A 332 -18.39 -1.36 -1.31
C VAL A 332 -17.55 -2.57 -1.74
N ARG A 333 -17.20 -3.44 -0.80
CA ARG A 333 -16.48 -4.68 -1.10
C ARG A 333 -17.45 -5.85 -1.24
N PRO A 334 -17.35 -6.65 -2.30
CA PRO A 334 -18.10 -7.88 -2.41
C PRO A 334 -17.59 -8.92 -1.41
N LYS A 335 -18.49 -9.73 -0.85
CA LYS A 335 -18.16 -10.82 0.09
C LYS A 335 -17.28 -11.89 -0.54
N GLY A 336 -17.54 -12.26 -1.80
CA GLY A 336 -16.64 -13.07 -2.60
C GLY A 336 -15.71 -12.16 -3.39
N ASN A 337 -14.45 -12.05 -2.96
CA ASN A 337 -13.50 -11.10 -3.49
C ASN A 337 -12.20 -11.76 -3.97
N LEU A 338 -11.48 -11.05 -4.82
CA LEU A 338 -10.16 -11.40 -5.28
C LEU A 338 -9.11 -10.75 -4.37
N LEU A 339 -8.01 -11.46 -4.10
CA LEU A 339 -6.78 -10.87 -3.60
C LEU A 339 -5.68 -11.09 -4.62
N LEU A 340 -5.06 -9.99 -5.05
CA LEU A 340 -3.89 -9.99 -5.90
C LEU A 340 -2.66 -9.69 -5.07
N VAL A 341 -1.58 -10.40 -5.37
CA VAL A 341 -0.26 -10.15 -4.80
C VAL A 341 0.74 -10.14 -5.95
N ASP A 342 1.30 -8.97 -6.22
CA ASP A 342 2.43 -8.82 -7.12
C ASP A 342 3.73 -8.87 -6.31
N GLY A 343 4.83 -9.26 -6.94
CA GLY A 343 6.09 -9.45 -6.27
C GLY A 343 7.24 -9.76 -7.21
N PHE A 344 8.46 -9.71 -6.69
CA PHE A 344 9.64 -9.88 -7.52
C PHE A 344 10.00 -11.35 -7.70
N VAL A 345 10.48 -11.66 -8.91
CA VAL A 345 11.04 -12.95 -9.28
C VAL A 345 12.38 -12.76 -9.98
N ILE A 346 13.24 -13.76 -9.90
CA ILE A 346 14.57 -13.77 -10.55
C ILE A 346 14.60 -14.92 -11.57
N SER A 347 15.10 -14.67 -12.78
CA SER A 347 15.25 -15.70 -13.81
C SER A 347 16.17 -16.84 -13.35
N SER A 348 15.81 -18.08 -13.65
CA SER A 348 16.69 -19.24 -13.39
C SER A 348 17.97 -19.26 -14.24
N LYS A 349 18.07 -18.38 -15.25
CA LYS A 349 19.29 -18.17 -16.05
C LYS A 349 20.17 -17.04 -15.53
N ALA A 350 19.75 -16.30 -14.52
CA ALA A 350 20.62 -15.34 -13.85
C ALA A 350 21.81 -16.07 -13.21
N SER A 351 23.02 -15.54 -13.41
CA SER A 351 24.20 -16.02 -12.67
C SER A 351 24.06 -15.69 -11.18
N GLU A 352 24.73 -16.43 -10.30
CA GLU A 352 24.69 -16.14 -8.86
C GLU A 352 25.12 -14.70 -8.53
N SER A 353 26.11 -14.17 -9.26
CA SER A 353 26.52 -12.76 -9.15
C SER A 353 25.39 -11.81 -9.51
N ASN A 354 24.72 -12.04 -10.64
CA ASN A 354 23.64 -11.16 -11.08
C ASN A 354 22.41 -11.28 -10.17
N SER A 355 22.05 -12.49 -9.72
CA SER A 355 20.97 -12.68 -8.75
C SER A 355 21.27 -11.95 -7.44
N SER A 356 22.50 -12.04 -6.94
CA SER A 356 22.94 -11.31 -5.76
C SER A 356 22.87 -9.80 -5.96
N GLU A 357 23.23 -9.32 -7.14
CA GLU A 357 23.18 -7.89 -7.49
C GLU A 357 21.75 -7.37 -7.60
N VAL A 358 20.82 -8.16 -8.18
CA VAL A 358 19.39 -7.86 -8.17
C VAL A 358 18.89 -7.73 -6.73
N ILE A 359 19.14 -8.73 -5.89
CA ILE A 359 18.63 -8.74 -4.50
C ILE A 359 19.20 -7.55 -3.71
N LYS A 360 20.50 -7.24 -3.87
CA LYS A 360 21.12 -6.07 -3.23
C LYS A 360 20.53 -4.75 -3.71
N ASN A 361 20.23 -4.64 -5.01
CA ASN A 361 19.64 -3.43 -5.56
C ASN A 361 18.19 -3.26 -5.04
N LEU A 362 17.40 -4.33 -5.01
CA LEU A 362 16.04 -4.31 -4.43
C LEU A 362 16.06 -3.97 -2.93
N SER A 363 16.97 -4.59 -2.16
CA SER A 363 17.20 -4.32 -0.74
C SER A 363 17.65 -2.88 -0.46
N LYS A 364 18.17 -2.14 -1.44
CA LYS A 364 18.56 -0.73 -1.30
C LYS A 364 17.49 0.26 -1.75
N ASN A 365 16.52 -0.20 -2.53
CA ASN A 365 15.50 0.65 -3.14
C ASN A 365 14.12 0.28 -2.59
N ILE A 366 13.51 -0.76 -3.15
CA ILE A 366 12.13 -1.15 -2.83
C ILE A 366 11.99 -1.69 -1.39
N TYR A 367 12.99 -2.43 -0.91
CA TYR A 367 12.95 -3.16 0.36
C TYR A 367 14.01 -2.67 1.36
N GLN A 368 14.22 -1.35 1.40
CA GLN A 368 15.27 -0.68 2.16
C GLN A 368 15.28 -1.03 3.66
N GLU A 369 14.10 -1.33 4.20
CA GLU A 369 13.89 -1.51 5.64
C GLU A 369 14.13 -2.95 6.12
N ILE A 370 14.13 -3.93 5.21
CA ILE A 370 14.28 -5.35 5.57
C ILE A 370 15.58 -5.62 6.35
N PRO A 371 16.75 -5.08 5.97
CA PRO A 371 17.97 -5.25 6.76
C PRO A 371 17.90 -4.71 8.19
N GLN A 372 17.13 -3.65 8.44
CA GLN A 372 16.94 -3.12 9.79
C GLN A 372 15.96 -3.99 10.58
N ILE A 373 14.88 -4.43 9.95
CA ILE A 373 13.93 -5.37 10.55
C ILE A 373 14.64 -6.67 10.97
N ALA A 374 15.59 -7.17 10.17
CA ALA A 374 16.43 -8.32 10.52
C ALA A 374 17.16 -8.13 11.87
N LYS A 375 17.71 -6.93 12.11
CA LYS A 375 18.38 -6.61 13.38
C LYS A 375 17.41 -6.62 14.54
N ILE A 376 16.21 -6.06 14.35
CA ILE A 376 15.17 -6.07 15.38
C ILE A 376 14.77 -7.51 15.73
N ILE A 377 14.59 -8.38 14.73
CA ILE A 377 14.30 -9.80 14.94
C ILE A 377 15.41 -10.46 15.78
N ASN A 378 16.67 -10.22 15.43
CA ASN A 378 17.82 -10.74 16.17
C ASN A 378 17.85 -10.22 17.62
N GLU A 379 17.58 -8.95 17.86
CA GLU A 379 17.47 -8.38 19.22
C GLU A 379 16.34 -9.00 20.05
N LEU A 380 15.20 -9.30 19.41
CA LEU A 380 14.07 -9.96 20.07
C LEU A 380 14.38 -11.42 20.39
N GLU A 381 15.07 -12.12 19.49
CA GLU A 381 15.53 -13.50 19.70
C GLU A 381 16.60 -13.59 20.79
N GLU A 382 17.54 -12.64 20.85
CA GLU A 382 18.54 -12.57 21.93
C GLU A 382 17.87 -12.41 23.31
N LYS A 383 16.79 -11.64 23.39
CA LYS A 383 15.99 -11.46 24.61
C LYS A 383 15.09 -12.67 24.92
N ASN A 384 14.64 -13.39 23.89
CA ASN A 384 13.81 -14.58 24.00
C ASN A 384 14.21 -15.63 22.94
N PRO A 385 15.06 -16.61 23.28
CA PRO A 385 15.55 -17.61 22.33
C PRO A 385 14.46 -18.47 21.66
N GLN A 386 13.24 -18.49 22.19
CA GLN A 386 12.09 -19.21 21.59
C GLN A 386 11.26 -18.32 20.65
N PHE A 387 11.64 -17.06 20.44
CA PHE A 387 10.86 -16.07 19.67
C PHE A 387 10.52 -16.57 18.26
N LEU A 388 11.48 -17.20 17.57
CA LEU A 388 11.27 -17.72 16.21
C LEU A 388 10.60 -19.11 16.18
N ASP A 389 10.64 -19.86 17.28
CA ASP A 389 10.00 -21.17 17.37
C ASP A 389 8.48 -21.07 17.63
N GLN A 390 8.02 -19.96 18.19
CA GLN A 390 6.63 -19.72 18.57
C GLN A 390 6.13 -18.36 18.07
N ILE A 391 5.98 -18.22 16.75
CA ILE A 391 5.41 -17.00 16.16
C ILE A 391 3.90 -16.95 16.46
N THR A 392 3.51 -15.97 17.25
CA THR A 392 2.13 -15.64 17.60
C THR A 392 1.75 -14.27 17.05
N SER A 393 0.45 -13.91 17.06
CA SER A 393 0.00 -12.55 16.73
C SER A 393 0.68 -11.50 17.62
N LYS A 394 0.94 -11.81 18.90
CA LYS A 394 1.69 -10.93 19.79
C LYS A 394 3.13 -10.72 19.32
N SER A 395 3.80 -11.75 18.81
CA SER A 395 5.17 -11.64 18.26
C SER A 395 5.20 -10.75 17.02
N ILE A 396 4.22 -10.89 16.13
CA ILE A 396 4.06 -10.07 14.91
C ILE A 396 3.79 -8.61 15.30
N ASN A 397 2.84 -8.39 16.21
CA ASN A 397 2.49 -7.06 16.71
C ASN A 397 3.68 -6.37 17.38
N LEU A 398 4.47 -7.10 18.19
CA LEU A 398 5.64 -6.54 18.86
C LEU A 398 6.70 -6.05 17.85
N LEU A 399 6.99 -6.86 16.82
CA LEU A 399 7.92 -6.46 15.75
C LEU A 399 7.39 -5.27 14.96
N THR A 400 6.10 -5.29 14.62
CA THR A 400 5.41 -4.22 13.90
C THR A 400 5.47 -2.91 14.67
N GLU A 401 5.14 -2.91 15.97
CA GLU A 401 5.23 -1.73 16.82
C GLU A 401 6.67 -1.20 16.95
N LYS A 402 7.67 -2.09 17.03
CA LYS A 402 9.06 -1.64 17.05
C LYS A 402 9.45 -0.93 15.76
N ASN A 403 9.00 -1.45 14.61
CA ASN A 403 9.27 -0.83 13.31
C ASN A 403 8.59 0.53 13.19
N ILE A 404 7.29 0.62 13.52
CA ILE A 404 6.52 1.88 13.49
C ILE A 404 7.15 2.94 14.41
N ALA A 405 7.55 2.55 15.63
CA ALA A 405 8.18 3.47 16.57
C ALA A 405 9.52 4.01 16.02
N ASN A 406 10.30 3.17 15.33
CA ASN A 406 11.54 3.59 14.69
C ASN A 406 11.29 4.55 13.51
N TYR A 407 10.25 4.31 12.69
CA TYR A 407 9.86 5.21 11.60
C TYR A 407 9.46 6.56 12.16
N TRP A 408 8.53 6.55 13.12
CA TRP A 408 8.06 7.74 13.81
C TRP A 408 9.24 8.55 14.37
N LYS A 409 10.14 7.92 15.12
CA LYS A 409 11.28 8.61 15.73
C LYS A 409 12.19 9.25 14.70
N THR A 410 12.52 8.52 13.64
CA THR A 410 13.51 8.96 12.65
C THR A 410 12.93 10.10 11.81
N LEU A 411 11.70 9.92 11.31
CA LEU A 411 11.03 10.90 10.48
C LEU A 411 10.65 12.14 11.28
N GLN A 412 10.12 12.02 12.51
CA GLN A 412 9.78 13.20 13.31
C GLN A 412 10.99 14.04 13.70
N LYS A 413 12.16 13.43 13.92
CA LYS A 413 13.39 14.20 14.16
C LYS A 413 13.75 15.06 12.95
N VAL A 414 13.58 14.54 11.73
CA VAL A 414 13.85 15.30 10.50
C VAL A 414 12.77 16.36 10.27
N TYR A 415 11.50 15.96 10.34
CA TYR A 415 10.34 16.83 10.18
C TYR A 415 10.45 18.05 11.10
N PHE A 416 10.58 17.84 12.42
CA PHE A 416 10.62 18.96 13.35
C PHE A 416 11.90 19.79 13.26
N LYS A 417 13.02 19.20 12.83
CA LYS A 417 14.25 19.96 12.58
C LYS A 417 14.05 20.98 11.45
N ASN A 418 13.39 20.57 10.37
CA ASN A 418 13.07 21.43 9.24
C ASN A 418 11.94 22.40 9.61
N TYR A 419 10.89 21.91 10.28
CA TYR A 419 9.75 22.71 10.75
C TYR A 419 10.19 23.88 11.63
N PHE A 420 11.23 23.71 12.46
CA PHE A 420 11.82 24.72 13.36
C PHE A 420 13.14 25.33 12.85
N GLU A 421 13.43 25.25 11.55
CA GLU A 421 14.70 25.79 10.99
C GLU A 421 14.86 27.29 11.28
N ASN A 422 13.77 28.05 11.36
CA ASN A 422 13.78 29.49 11.64
C ASN A 422 13.48 29.83 13.12
N SER A 423 13.43 28.84 14.00
CA SER A 423 13.16 29.02 15.43
C SER A 423 14.42 29.37 16.23
N SER A 424 14.25 29.64 17.53
CA SER A 424 15.35 29.99 18.42
C SER A 424 16.40 28.86 18.52
N GLU A 425 17.64 29.24 18.76
CA GLU A 425 18.75 28.30 18.98
C GLU A 425 18.47 27.35 20.16
N TYR A 426 17.71 27.80 21.15
CA TYR A 426 17.25 26.97 22.25
C TYR A 426 16.40 25.78 21.77
N ILE A 427 15.38 26.04 20.94
CA ILE A 427 14.50 25.00 20.37
C ILE A 427 15.34 23.99 19.58
N LYS A 428 16.24 24.47 18.71
CA LYS A 428 17.11 23.59 17.91
C LYS A 428 17.96 22.66 18.77
N ASN A 429 18.55 23.17 19.85
CA ASN A 429 19.43 22.40 20.73
C ASN A 429 18.70 21.44 21.67
N THR A 430 17.40 21.63 21.89
CA THR A 430 16.61 20.81 22.82
C THR A 430 15.66 19.84 22.12
N LEU A 431 15.51 19.95 20.79
CA LEU A 431 14.56 19.17 19.98
C LEU A 431 14.78 17.66 20.10
N GLU A 432 16.03 17.20 20.01
CA GLU A 432 16.31 15.77 20.08
C GLU A 432 15.86 15.16 21.41
N ASN A 433 16.12 15.86 22.52
CA ASN A 433 15.69 15.41 23.85
C ASN A 433 14.16 15.40 23.98
N PHE A 434 13.47 16.41 23.44
CA PHE A 434 12.01 16.46 23.43
C PHE A 434 11.42 15.25 22.68
N ILE A 435 11.90 14.98 21.46
CA ILE A 435 11.45 13.83 20.67
C ILE A 435 11.80 12.50 21.33
N ASP A 436 13.00 12.37 21.93
CA ASP A 436 13.41 11.14 22.60
C ASP A 436 12.56 10.85 23.86
N ASN A 437 12.14 11.88 24.59
CA ASN A 437 11.24 11.71 25.74
C ASN A 437 9.86 11.19 25.31
N ILE A 438 9.30 11.76 24.23
CA ILE A 438 8.02 11.31 23.67
C ILE A 438 8.15 9.88 23.12
N PHE A 439 9.20 9.60 22.34
CA PHE A 439 9.50 8.27 21.80
C PHE A 439 9.47 7.20 22.90
N ASN A 440 10.17 7.44 24.00
CA ASN A 440 10.24 6.50 25.12
C ASN A 440 8.86 6.28 25.76
N TYR A 441 7.98 7.28 25.73
CA TYR A 441 6.63 7.19 26.26
C TYR A 441 5.66 6.44 25.33
N ILE A 442 5.83 6.52 24.01
CA ILE A 442 4.87 5.96 23.04
C ILE A 442 5.33 4.65 22.37
N ASP A 443 6.61 4.27 22.45
CA ASP A 443 7.10 3.00 21.91
C ASP A 443 6.41 1.81 22.61
N LEU A 444 5.39 1.24 21.97
CA LEU A 444 4.60 0.13 22.50
C LEU A 444 5.38 -1.19 22.57
N SER A 445 6.52 -1.28 21.89
CA SER A 445 7.40 -2.44 21.99
C SER A 445 8.32 -2.38 23.22
N ASN A 446 8.40 -1.21 23.87
CA ASN A 446 9.17 -1.03 25.10
C ASN A 446 8.50 -1.80 26.25
N SER A 447 9.30 -2.54 27.02
CA SER A 447 8.80 -3.29 28.18
C SER A 447 8.11 -2.41 29.22
N ASN A 448 8.50 -1.13 29.34
CA ASN A 448 7.87 -0.18 30.25
C ASN A 448 6.48 0.27 29.79
N ASN A 449 6.11 0.00 28.53
CA ASN A 449 4.83 0.36 27.93
C ASN A 449 3.95 -0.87 27.65
N LEU A 450 4.21 -2.01 28.31
CA LEU A 450 3.43 -3.24 28.10
C LEU A 450 1.92 -3.07 28.39
N ASP A 451 1.57 -2.21 29.36
CA ASP A 451 0.18 -1.91 29.66
C ASP A 451 -0.50 -1.18 28.49
N LYS A 452 0.19 -0.21 27.87
CA LYS A 452 -0.27 0.52 26.68
C LYS A 452 -0.40 -0.40 25.47
N PHE A 453 0.59 -1.28 25.25
CA PHE A 453 0.53 -2.32 24.23
C PHE A 453 -0.70 -3.22 24.42
N THR A 454 -0.93 -3.66 25.66
CA THR A 454 -2.09 -4.48 26.00
C THR A 454 -3.37 -3.69 25.76
N GLN A 455 -3.44 -2.45 26.24
CA GLN A 455 -4.57 -1.53 26.02
C GLN A 455 -4.94 -1.40 24.55
N PHE A 456 -3.96 -1.31 23.65
CA PHE A 456 -4.18 -1.14 22.23
C PHE A 456 -4.68 -2.43 21.56
N TYR A 457 -4.10 -3.58 21.91
CA TYR A 457 -4.41 -4.87 21.27
C TYR A 457 -5.47 -5.73 21.96
N SER A 458 -5.93 -5.37 23.16
CA SER A 458 -6.88 -6.19 23.94
C SER A 458 -8.35 -5.89 23.65
N ASP A 459 -8.67 -5.06 22.64
CA ASP A 459 -10.03 -4.76 22.16
C ASP A 459 -11.07 -4.60 23.28
N GLU A 460 -11.02 -3.48 23.99
CA GLU A 460 -12.19 -3.05 24.75
C GLU A 460 -13.14 -2.30 23.80
N ASP A 461 -14.39 -2.77 23.70
CA ASP A 461 -15.48 -2.26 22.85
C ASP A 461 -15.82 -0.76 23.01
N ASN A 462 -15.13 -0.05 23.89
CA ASN A 462 -15.48 1.29 24.35
C ASN A 462 -14.46 2.37 24.00
N LYS A 463 -13.56 2.13 23.04
CA LYS A 463 -12.55 3.11 22.62
C LYS A 463 -12.90 3.80 21.32
N ASP A 464 -12.56 5.10 21.27
CA ASP A 464 -12.63 5.95 20.08
C ASP A 464 -11.98 5.27 18.87
N GLN A 465 -12.59 5.38 17.70
CA GLN A 465 -12.10 4.79 16.45
C GLN A 465 -10.67 5.25 16.14
N ASN A 466 -10.36 6.53 16.40
CA ASN A 466 -9.01 7.07 16.21
C ASN A 466 -7.97 6.28 17.01
N PHE A 467 -8.27 5.92 18.26
CA PHE A 467 -7.36 5.15 19.11
C PHE A 467 -7.13 3.73 18.58
N LYS A 468 -8.18 3.09 18.04
CA LYS A 468 -8.07 1.75 17.43
C LYS A 468 -7.23 1.75 16.17
N ILE A 469 -7.03 2.90 15.55
CA ILE A 469 -6.24 3.07 14.33
C ILE A 469 -4.83 3.48 14.69
N ASN A 470 -4.68 4.63 15.34
CA ASN A 470 -3.41 5.17 15.80
C ASN A 470 -3.47 5.54 17.29
N PRO A 471 -2.77 4.80 18.17
CA PRO A 471 -2.81 5.08 19.60
C PRO A 471 -1.86 6.23 20.01
N TYR A 472 -0.98 6.70 19.14
CA TYR A 472 0.05 7.70 19.50
C TYR A 472 -0.55 9.05 19.89
N PRO A 473 -1.53 9.65 19.17
CA PRO A 473 -2.13 10.91 19.60
C PRO A 473 -2.67 10.85 21.03
N HIS A 474 -3.31 9.74 21.40
CA HIS A 474 -3.83 9.54 22.76
C HIS A 474 -2.70 9.52 23.80
N PHE A 475 -1.67 8.70 23.61
CA PHE A 475 -0.55 8.62 24.56
C PHE A 475 0.26 9.91 24.61
N ILE A 476 0.41 10.63 23.49
CA ILE A 476 1.08 11.93 23.48
C ILE A 476 0.23 12.96 24.23
N LYS A 477 -1.10 12.95 24.07
CA LYS A 477 -2.00 13.80 24.86
C LYS A 477 -1.85 13.54 26.36
N GLU A 478 -1.80 12.28 26.79
CA GLU A 478 -1.53 11.92 28.19
C GLU A 478 -0.16 12.43 28.66
N TYR A 479 0.88 12.27 27.85
CA TYR A 479 2.21 12.80 28.15
C TYR A 479 2.17 14.33 28.31
N LEU A 480 1.56 15.04 27.37
CA LEU A 480 1.46 16.49 27.38
C LEU A 480 0.67 17.01 28.58
N LEU A 481 -0.44 16.35 28.91
CA LEU A 481 -1.24 16.70 30.09
C LEU A 481 -0.44 16.52 31.39
N ASN A 482 0.40 15.50 31.48
CA ASN A 482 1.21 15.25 32.67
C ASN A 482 2.40 16.22 32.79
N GLN A 483 3.04 16.59 31.68
CA GLN A 483 4.24 17.43 31.69
C GLN A 483 3.95 18.94 31.59
N TYR A 484 2.90 19.33 30.87
CA TYR A 484 2.63 20.72 30.49
C TYR A 484 1.25 21.22 30.94
N LYS A 485 0.67 20.62 31.99
CA LYS A 485 -0.67 20.97 32.49
C LYS A 485 -0.85 22.49 32.70
N GLU A 486 0.08 23.09 33.45
CA GLU A 486 0.03 24.51 33.82
C GLU A 486 0.10 25.42 32.58
N LEU A 487 0.91 25.04 31.58
CA LEU A 487 1.00 25.74 30.30
C LEU A 487 -0.34 25.73 29.58
N PHE A 488 -0.97 24.56 29.42
CA PHE A 488 -2.26 24.45 28.73
C PHE A 488 -3.41 25.15 29.48
N GLU A 489 -3.40 25.14 30.82
CA GLU A 489 -4.33 25.92 31.64
C GLU A 489 -4.16 27.43 31.43
N LEU A 490 -2.91 27.90 31.38
CA LEU A 490 -2.57 29.29 31.10
C LEU A 490 -2.99 29.72 29.68
N LEU A 491 -2.65 28.92 28.67
CA LEU A 491 -2.97 29.20 27.27
C LEU A 491 -4.49 29.19 27.03
N SER A 492 -5.19 28.20 27.57
CA SER A 492 -6.65 28.13 27.45
C SER A 492 -7.36 29.31 28.10
N THR A 493 -6.93 29.74 29.30
CA THR A 493 -7.46 30.94 29.97
C THR A 493 -7.31 32.17 29.08
N GLN A 494 -6.12 32.33 28.50
CA GLN A 494 -5.80 33.49 27.67
C GLN A 494 -6.62 33.50 26.39
N ILE A 495 -6.70 32.37 25.68
CA ILE A 495 -7.48 32.25 24.44
C ILE A 495 -8.97 32.44 24.72
N TYR A 496 -9.48 31.90 25.83
CA TYR A 496 -10.86 32.12 26.24
C TYR A 496 -11.15 33.62 26.45
N ASN A 497 -10.31 34.32 27.22
CA ASN A 497 -10.46 35.76 27.45
C ASN A 497 -10.32 36.57 26.16
N PHE A 498 -9.44 36.16 25.26
CA PHE A 498 -9.24 36.77 23.95
C PHE A 498 -10.53 36.73 23.12
N TYR A 499 -11.20 35.58 23.08
CA TYR A 499 -12.48 35.44 22.38
C TYR A 499 -13.62 36.23 23.02
N GLN A 500 -13.65 36.34 24.35
CA GLN A 500 -14.64 37.18 25.05
C GLN A 500 -14.46 38.68 24.76
N GLN A 501 -13.28 39.10 24.32
CA GLN A 501 -12.95 40.50 24.02
C GLN A 501 -13.04 40.84 22.52
N GLU A 502 -13.45 39.90 21.66
CA GLU A 502 -13.53 40.05 20.20
C GLU A 502 -12.23 40.57 19.56
N LEU A 503 -11.08 40.20 20.14
CA LEU A 503 -9.76 40.59 19.65
C LEU A 503 -9.41 39.86 18.33
N ARG A 504 -8.52 40.46 17.52
CA ARG A 504 -8.18 39.94 16.18
C ARG A 504 -7.05 38.93 16.24
N ARG A 505 -7.15 37.79 15.55
CA ARG A 505 -6.12 36.71 15.49
C ARG A 505 -4.64 37.16 15.56
N LYS A 506 -4.28 38.24 14.86
CA LYS A 506 -2.94 38.85 14.93
C LYS A 506 -2.48 39.18 16.36
N GLU A 507 -3.37 39.72 17.18
CA GLU A 507 -3.12 40.07 18.59
C GLU A 507 -2.92 38.82 19.45
N LEU A 508 -3.66 37.73 19.17
CA LEU A 508 -3.44 36.45 19.84
C LEU A 508 -2.04 35.92 19.52
N LEU A 509 -1.65 35.92 18.24
CA LEU A 509 -0.33 35.48 17.79
C LEU A 509 0.79 36.31 18.41
N GLU A 510 0.66 37.64 18.45
CA GLU A 510 1.63 38.53 19.13
C GLU A 510 1.73 38.21 20.61
N SER A 511 0.60 37.94 21.27
CA SER A 511 0.58 37.58 22.68
C SER A 511 1.22 36.22 22.96
N LEU A 512 0.99 35.21 22.10
CA LEU A 512 1.66 33.92 22.20
C LEU A 512 3.17 34.04 21.97
N LYS A 513 3.59 34.79 20.93
CA LYS A 513 5.01 35.07 20.64
C LYS A 513 5.73 35.73 21.82
N SER A 514 5.04 36.60 22.57
CA SER A 514 5.60 37.26 23.74
C SER A 514 5.92 36.32 24.92
N LYS A 515 5.40 35.08 24.90
CA LYS A 515 5.65 34.08 25.94
C LYS A 515 6.89 33.22 25.70
N LEU A 516 7.45 33.25 24.50
CA LEU A 516 8.68 32.52 24.19
C LEU A 516 9.81 33.04 25.09
N ASN A 517 10.43 32.15 25.85
CA ASN A 517 11.39 32.53 26.91
C ASN A 517 12.59 31.59 27.04
N ASN A 518 12.90 30.79 26.02
CA ASN A 518 13.92 29.75 26.00
C ASN A 518 13.69 28.68 27.08
N SER A 519 12.45 28.19 27.16
CA SER A 519 12.05 27.07 28.02
C SER A 519 11.48 25.90 27.23
N GLN A 520 11.28 24.75 27.88
CA GLN A 520 10.71 23.57 27.22
C GLN A 520 9.30 23.82 26.66
N ASP A 521 8.56 24.79 27.23
CA ASP A 521 7.24 25.19 26.77
C ASP A 521 7.27 25.81 25.36
N ASP A 522 8.41 26.35 24.95
CA ASP A 522 8.58 27.03 23.67
C ASP A 522 8.29 26.10 22.48
N PHE A 523 8.46 24.78 22.62
CA PHE A 523 8.06 23.83 21.57
C PHE A 523 6.55 23.87 21.33
N ILE A 524 5.77 23.70 22.39
CA ILE A 524 4.31 23.65 22.33
C ILE A 524 3.78 24.99 21.82
N ILE A 525 4.31 26.09 22.36
CA ILE A 525 3.92 27.44 21.93
C ILE A 525 4.27 27.67 20.46
N SER A 526 5.45 27.21 20.00
CA SER A 526 5.87 27.38 18.60
C SER A 526 5.02 26.57 17.61
N ILE A 527 4.62 25.34 17.97
CA ILE A 527 3.66 24.55 17.18
C ILE A 527 2.36 25.33 17.05
N LEU A 528 1.78 25.75 18.18
CA LEU A 528 0.51 26.49 18.18
C LEU A 528 0.60 27.79 17.38
N ILE A 529 1.70 28.55 17.48
CA ILE A 529 1.90 29.77 16.69
C ILE A 529 1.90 29.45 15.20
N LYS A 530 2.70 28.47 14.74
CA LYS A 530 2.83 28.16 13.31
C LYS A 530 1.53 27.59 12.74
N GLU A 531 0.82 26.73 13.45
CA GLU A 531 -0.50 26.25 13.02
C GLU A 531 -1.53 27.40 13.00
N PHE A 532 -1.59 28.22 14.04
CA PHE A 532 -2.46 29.40 14.06
C PHE A 532 -2.03 30.49 13.07
N GLU A 533 -0.86 30.44 12.44
CA GLU A 533 -0.48 31.32 11.34
C GLU A 533 -0.96 30.77 9.99
N ASN A 534 -1.03 29.45 9.85
CA ASN A 534 -1.46 28.78 8.62
C ASN A 534 -2.98 28.69 8.48
N TRP A 535 -3.73 28.81 9.57
CA TRP A 535 -5.19 28.67 9.50
C TRP A 535 -5.87 29.63 8.53
N SER A 536 -6.88 29.15 7.81
CA SER A 536 -7.80 30.03 7.07
C SER A 536 -8.74 30.78 8.03
N ASN A 537 -9.46 31.80 7.56
CA ASN A 537 -10.47 32.49 8.38
C ASN A 537 -11.65 31.56 8.75
N SER A 538 -11.83 30.45 8.04
CA SER A 538 -12.84 29.41 8.30
C SER A 538 -12.38 28.34 9.30
N GLU A 539 -11.08 28.24 9.58
CA GLU A 539 -10.49 27.27 10.52
C GLU A 539 -10.41 27.81 11.96
N GLU A 540 -11.17 28.86 12.29
CA GLU A 540 -11.27 29.31 13.67
C GLU A 540 -11.93 28.25 14.56
N PHE A 541 -11.63 28.33 15.86
CA PHE A 541 -12.29 27.52 16.89
C PHE A 541 -13.82 27.55 16.68
N SER A 542 -14.44 26.38 16.68
CA SER A 542 -15.90 26.28 16.56
C SER A 542 -16.58 27.02 17.72
N SER A 543 -17.83 27.43 17.52
CA SER A 543 -18.62 28.07 18.59
C SER A 543 -18.73 27.20 19.84
N GLU A 544 -18.71 25.88 19.66
CA GLU A 544 -18.69 24.92 20.76
C GLU A 544 -17.37 24.98 21.53
N VAL A 545 -16.22 24.94 20.84
CA VAL A 545 -14.92 25.00 21.52
C VAL A 545 -14.75 26.34 22.25
N LYS A 546 -15.22 27.44 21.65
CA LYS A 546 -15.20 28.79 22.27
C LYS A 546 -16.05 28.91 23.54
N SER A 547 -16.94 27.95 23.82
CA SER A 547 -17.92 28.05 24.91
C SER A 547 -17.34 27.87 26.32
N SER A 548 -16.16 27.26 26.47
CA SER A 548 -15.51 27.12 27.76
C SER A 548 -13.99 27.02 27.67
N GLN A 549 -13.32 27.44 28.74
CA GLN A 549 -11.87 27.27 28.88
C GLN A 549 -11.43 25.80 28.79
N GLU A 550 -12.22 24.87 29.36
CA GLU A 550 -11.86 23.45 29.37
C GLU A 550 -11.88 22.85 27.96
N LEU A 551 -12.87 23.21 27.13
CA LEU A 551 -12.93 22.78 25.74
C LEU A 551 -11.79 23.36 24.90
N ILE A 552 -11.41 24.62 25.13
CA ILE A 552 -10.22 25.21 24.50
C ILE A 552 -8.97 24.42 24.92
N LYS A 553 -8.82 24.11 26.21
CA LYS A 553 -7.66 23.35 26.71
C LYS A 553 -7.57 21.98 26.05
N ASP A 554 -8.68 21.26 25.98
CA ASP A 554 -8.74 19.93 25.37
C ASP A 554 -8.42 19.97 23.88
N PHE A 555 -8.95 20.96 23.17
CA PHE A 555 -8.68 21.17 21.75
C PHE A 555 -7.22 21.56 21.47
N LEU A 556 -6.60 22.41 22.29
CA LEU A 556 -5.16 22.72 22.17
C LEU A 556 -4.30 21.47 22.40
N LEU A 557 -4.65 20.67 23.41
CA LEU A 557 -3.98 19.40 23.70
C LEU A 557 -4.10 18.43 22.51
N ASP A 558 -5.30 18.30 21.93
CA ASP A 558 -5.56 17.47 20.77
C ASP A 558 -4.71 17.89 19.57
N ILE A 559 -4.75 19.16 19.16
CA ILE A 559 -3.97 19.66 18.01
C ILE A 559 -2.50 19.33 18.17
N VAL A 560 -1.92 19.65 19.33
CA VAL A 560 -0.49 19.45 19.56
C VAL A 560 -0.15 17.97 19.61
N ALA A 561 -0.99 17.16 20.25
CA ALA A 561 -0.77 15.72 20.33
C ALA A 561 -0.81 15.05 18.95
N TRP A 562 -1.81 15.40 18.12
CA TRP A 562 -1.92 14.90 16.76
C TRP A 562 -0.77 15.38 15.87
N LYS A 563 -0.39 16.66 15.97
CA LYS A 563 0.73 17.21 15.19
C LYS A 563 2.07 16.52 15.48
N ILE A 564 2.30 16.14 16.74
CA ILE A 564 3.51 15.39 17.15
C ILE A 564 3.39 13.91 16.79
N ALA A 565 2.17 13.34 16.83
CA ALA A 565 1.95 11.92 16.54
C ALA A 565 2.09 11.59 15.05
N LEU A 566 1.51 12.41 14.17
CA LEU A 566 1.38 12.11 12.76
C LEU A 566 2.66 12.39 11.98
N VAL A 567 3.06 11.41 11.16
CA VAL A 567 4.15 11.57 10.19
C VAL A 567 3.55 11.73 8.79
N ASP A 568 3.53 12.95 8.29
CA ASP A 568 3.08 13.25 6.94
C ASP A 568 4.22 13.05 5.94
N ILE A 569 4.21 11.88 5.27
CA ILE A 569 5.24 11.52 4.29
C ILE A 569 5.18 12.35 2.99
N SER A 570 4.09 13.07 2.77
CA SER A 570 3.90 13.98 1.63
C SER A 570 4.37 15.41 1.92
N SER A 571 4.70 15.71 3.18
CA SER A 571 5.10 17.06 3.59
C SER A 571 6.44 17.51 2.98
N ASP A 572 6.52 18.81 2.65
CA ASP A 572 7.75 19.46 2.21
C ASP A 572 8.89 19.30 3.24
N GLU A 573 8.58 19.27 4.54
CA GLU A 573 9.58 19.06 5.59
C GLU A 573 10.24 17.67 5.53
N LEU A 574 9.66 16.69 4.84
CA LEU A 574 10.18 15.32 4.73
C LEU A 574 10.59 14.91 3.32
N SER A 575 10.30 15.70 2.28
CA SER A 575 10.46 15.32 0.87
C SER A 575 11.85 14.74 0.54
N ASP A 576 12.92 15.42 0.95
CA ASP A 576 14.31 14.99 0.68
C ASP A 576 14.68 13.69 1.42
N GLU A 577 14.20 13.55 2.66
CA GLU A 577 14.46 12.37 3.48
C GLU A 577 13.70 11.17 2.91
N ILE A 578 12.44 11.35 2.52
CA ILE A 578 11.59 10.31 1.94
C ILE A 578 12.17 9.81 0.61
N ALA A 579 12.49 10.73 -0.31
CA ALA A 579 13.06 10.37 -1.62
C ALA A 579 14.42 9.66 -1.52
N SER A 580 15.24 10.00 -0.51
CA SER A 580 16.59 9.46 -0.39
C SER A 580 16.71 8.22 0.49
N LYS A 581 15.90 8.10 1.56
CA LYS A 581 16.06 7.05 2.58
C LYS A 581 14.82 6.21 2.85
N TRP A 582 13.65 6.58 2.34
CA TRP A 582 12.39 5.88 2.59
C TRP A 582 11.66 5.60 1.29
N LYS A 583 12.39 5.00 0.35
CA LYS A 583 11.90 4.78 -1.00
C LYS A 583 10.70 3.84 -1.09
N ASN A 584 10.48 3.00 -0.08
CA ASN A 584 9.25 2.21 0.07
C ASN A 584 8.04 3.11 0.36
N LEU A 585 8.18 4.09 1.24
CA LEU A 585 7.13 5.07 1.57
C LEU A 585 6.89 6.03 0.42
N GLN A 586 7.95 6.51 -0.23
CA GLN A 586 7.84 7.31 -1.45
C GLN A 586 7.11 6.55 -2.57
N ASN A 587 7.38 5.25 -2.71
CA ASN A 587 6.70 4.45 -3.73
C ASN A 587 5.22 4.30 -3.43
N TYR A 588 4.86 4.12 -2.15
CA TYR A 588 3.47 4.11 -1.74
C TYR A 588 2.79 5.43 -2.09
N ASP A 589 3.36 6.57 -1.69
CA ASP A 589 2.82 7.90 -2.00
C ASP A 589 2.63 8.15 -3.51
N PHE A 590 3.46 7.51 -4.34
CA PHE A 590 3.38 7.62 -5.79
C PHE A 590 2.32 6.73 -6.45
N ILE A 591 2.00 5.55 -5.91
CA ILE A 591 1.10 4.57 -6.57
C ILE A 591 -0.11 4.13 -5.76
N ASN A 592 -0.16 4.43 -4.46
CA ASN A 592 -1.23 4.12 -3.52
C ASN A 592 -1.63 2.63 -3.39
N TYR A 593 -0.69 1.71 -3.64
CA TYR A 593 -0.95 0.27 -3.52
C TYR A 593 -0.47 -0.28 -2.17
N ASP A 594 -1.25 -1.20 -1.58
CA ASP A 594 -1.06 -1.59 -0.19
C ASP A 594 0.22 -2.40 0.02
N SER A 595 1.03 -1.93 0.97
CA SER A 595 2.26 -2.65 1.31
C SER A 595 1.97 -4.03 1.88
N VAL A 596 2.77 -5.00 1.47
CA VAL A 596 2.73 -6.38 1.97
C VAL A 596 3.56 -6.57 3.23
N LEU A 597 4.35 -5.59 3.64
CA LEU A 597 5.12 -5.63 4.88
C LEU A 597 4.26 -5.06 6.01
N SER A 598 4.03 -5.85 7.07
CA SER A 598 3.15 -5.48 8.19
C SER A 598 3.51 -4.14 8.82
N GLY A 599 4.82 -3.85 8.93
CA GLY A 599 5.32 -2.57 9.45
C GLY A 599 4.90 -1.38 8.60
N ASP A 600 5.17 -1.43 7.29
CA ASP A 600 4.82 -0.37 6.34
C ASP A 600 3.31 -0.21 6.24
N TYR A 601 2.59 -1.32 6.11
CA TYR A 601 1.13 -1.32 6.01
C TYR A 601 0.49 -0.60 7.19
N GLN A 602 0.90 -0.94 8.42
CA GLN A 602 0.38 -0.32 9.63
C GLN A 602 0.88 1.12 9.82
N PHE A 603 2.09 1.44 9.36
CA PHE A 603 2.59 2.82 9.39
C PHE A 603 1.76 3.73 8.49
N ILE A 604 1.52 3.34 7.23
CA ILE A 604 0.66 4.05 6.28
C ILE A 604 -0.74 4.20 6.87
N ARG A 605 -1.33 3.08 7.33
CA ARG A 605 -2.67 3.04 7.96
C ARG A 605 -2.85 4.08 9.07
N ARG A 606 -1.80 4.34 9.85
CA ARG A 606 -1.83 5.23 11.03
C ARG A 606 -1.60 6.70 10.71
N ASN A 607 -0.98 7.01 9.57
CA ASN A 607 -0.44 8.34 9.32
C ASN A 607 -0.93 8.96 8.01
N TYR A 608 -1.09 8.18 6.94
CA TYR A 608 -1.38 8.72 5.61
C TYR A 608 -2.82 9.24 5.49
N PHE A 609 -3.78 8.51 6.06
CA PHE A 609 -5.21 8.86 6.05
C PHE A 609 -5.61 9.68 7.28
N ALA A 610 -4.72 10.54 7.76
CA ALA A 610 -4.89 11.26 8.99
C ALA A 610 -4.39 12.69 8.89
N ASP A 611 -5.16 13.64 9.41
CA ASP A 611 -4.73 15.02 9.59
C ASP A 611 -4.94 15.48 11.04
N TYR A 612 -4.22 16.52 11.45
CA TYR A 612 -4.21 16.92 12.86
C TYR A 612 -5.48 17.67 13.32
N LEU A 613 -6.35 18.09 12.39
CA LEU A 613 -7.61 18.78 12.66
C LEU A 613 -8.80 17.82 12.54
N SER A 614 -8.98 17.18 11.39
CA SER A 614 -10.09 16.26 11.10
C SER A 614 -9.82 14.83 11.57
N LYS A 615 -8.61 14.55 12.06
CA LYS A 615 -8.19 13.25 12.60
C LYS A 615 -8.18 12.21 11.47
N ILE A 616 -8.81 11.05 11.63
CA ILE A 616 -8.78 10.01 10.61
C ILE A 616 -9.84 10.25 9.52
N ASP A 617 -9.42 10.20 8.26
CA ASP A 617 -10.34 10.02 7.14
C ASP A 617 -10.78 8.55 7.07
N GLN A 618 -11.91 8.26 7.70
CA GLN A 618 -12.45 6.90 7.76
C GLN A 618 -12.87 6.38 6.38
N SER A 619 -13.24 7.26 5.44
CA SER A 619 -13.65 6.84 4.10
C SER A 619 -12.46 6.36 3.29
N ALA A 620 -11.37 7.13 3.26
CA ALA A 620 -10.13 6.72 2.62
C ALA A 620 -9.54 5.47 3.29
N LEU A 621 -9.52 5.45 4.62
CA LEU A 621 -9.05 4.28 5.35
C LEU A 621 -9.87 3.02 5.06
N ASN A 622 -11.19 3.15 4.92
CA ASN A 622 -12.04 2.02 4.54
C ASN A 622 -11.68 1.48 3.15
N ILE A 623 -11.19 2.30 2.23
CA ILE A 623 -10.70 1.86 0.91
C ILE A 623 -9.35 1.15 1.03
N TYR A 624 -8.47 1.62 1.91
CA TYR A 624 -7.16 1.02 2.13
C TYR A 624 -7.20 -0.29 2.94
N ASP A 625 -8.03 -0.37 3.99
CA ASP A 625 -7.88 -1.45 5.00
C ASP A 625 -8.40 -2.81 4.48
N ILE A 626 -7.48 -3.75 4.25
CA ILE A 626 -7.74 -5.15 3.92
C ILE A 626 -7.60 -6.00 5.19
N ASN A 627 -8.73 -6.30 5.85
CA ASN A 627 -8.75 -6.97 7.16
C ASN A 627 -9.08 -8.47 7.05
N VAL A 628 -8.47 -9.30 7.91
CA VAL A 628 -8.74 -10.75 8.00
C VAL A 628 -10.16 -11.02 8.53
N ASN A 629 -10.68 -10.12 9.37
CA ASN A 629 -11.90 -10.33 10.16
C ASN A 629 -13.13 -9.58 9.61
N ASP A 630 -13.06 -9.02 8.41
CA ASP A 630 -14.17 -8.28 7.78
C ASP A 630 -15.26 -9.19 7.17
N GLY A 631 -15.07 -10.51 7.22
CA GLY A 631 -16.01 -11.48 6.66
C GLY A 631 -15.97 -11.58 5.13
N ILE A 632 -14.98 -10.97 4.49
CA ILE A 632 -14.75 -11.07 3.04
C ILE A 632 -13.89 -12.30 2.74
N ASN A 633 -14.43 -13.18 1.91
CA ASN A 633 -13.72 -14.34 1.39
C ASN A 633 -12.85 -13.92 0.20
N ARG A 634 -11.55 -13.73 0.46
CA ARG A 634 -10.56 -13.37 -0.55
C ARG A 634 -9.89 -14.60 -1.12
N VAL A 635 -9.89 -14.74 -2.45
CA VAL A 635 -9.30 -15.91 -3.12
C VAL A 635 -8.21 -15.54 -4.10
N ALA A 636 -7.26 -16.46 -4.28
CA ALA A 636 -6.17 -16.34 -5.22
C ALA A 636 -6.54 -16.81 -6.62
N ILE A 637 -5.97 -16.19 -7.65
CA ILE A 637 -6.06 -16.69 -9.03
C ILE A 637 -5.20 -17.95 -9.14
N LYS A 638 -5.81 -19.08 -9.51
CA LYS A 638 -5.04 -20.32 -9.63
C LYS A 638 -4.36 -20.40 -11.01
N PRO A 639 -3.12 -20.92 -11.08
CA PRO A 639 -2.34 -20.95 -12.31
C PRO A 639 -3.01 -21.83 -13.38
N VAL A 640 -2.85 -21.44 -14.65
CA VAL A 640 -3.29 -22.23 -15.82
C VAL A 640 -2.16 -22.36 -16.83
N ASN A 641 -2.16 -23.46 -17.58
CA ASN A 641 -1.22 -23.69 -18.68
C ASN A 641 -1.51 -22.76 -19.87
N ASP A 642 -0.54 -22.61 -20.78
CA ASP A 642 -0.62 -21.67 -21.91
C ASP A 642 -1.74 -21.99 -22.91
N LYS A 643 -2.05 -23.29 -23.09
CA LYS A 643 -3.16 -23.73 -23.95
C LYS A 643 -4.50 -23.23 -23.40
N LEU A 644 -4.77 -23.51 -22.13
CA LEU A 644 -5.99 -23.06 -21.46
C LEU A 644 -6.06 -21.54 -21.38
N ARG A 645 -4.94 -20.86 -21.13
CA ARG A 645 -4.86 -19.39 -21.17
C ARG A 645 -5.30 -18.83 -22.52
N SER A 646 -4.83 -19.42 -23.62
CA SER A 646 -5.22 -18.99 -24.97
C SER A 646 -6.72 -19.19 -25.22
N LEU A 647 -7.28 -20.32 -24.76
CA LEU A 647 -8.72 -20.59 -24.83
C LEU A 647 -9.55 -19.56 -24.03
N ILE A 648 -9.09 -19.22 -22.82
CA ILE A 648 -9.70 -18.19 -21.97
C ILE A 648 -9.72 -16.85 -22.71
N SER A 649 -8.57 -16.38 -23.19
CA SER A 649 -8.46 -15.09 -23.90
C SER A 649 -9.36 -15.04 -25.15
N ASP A 650 -9.33 -16.07 -25.99
CA ASP A 650 -10.13 -16.14 -27.21
C ASP A 650 -11.63 -16.15 -26.92
N TYR A 651 -12.07 -16.87 -25.88
CA TYR A 651 -13.48 -16.94 -25.50
C TYR A 651 -13.94 -15.64 -24.85
N TYR A 652 -13.14 -15.09 -23.92
CA TYR A 652 -13.43 -13.83 -23.25
C TYR A 652 -13.66 -12.70 -24.27
N PHE A 653 -12.71 -12.49 -25.20
CA PHE A 653 -12.83 -11.50 -26.26
C PHE A 653 -14.11 -11.68 -27.10
N LYS A 654 -14.50 -12.93 -27.41
CA LYS A 654 -15.73 -13.20 -28.17
C LYS A 654 -16.99 -12.75 -27.41
N ARG A 655 -17.00 -12.89 -26.09
CA ARG A 655 -18.14 -12.61 -25.21
C ARG A 655 -18.23 -11.13 -24.82
N THR A 656 -17.11 -10.48 -24.54
CA THR A 656 -17.07 -9.08 -24.07
C THR A 656 -16.78 -8.06 -25.17
N LYS A 657 -16.14 -8.47 -26.27
CA LYS A 657 -15.55 -7.57 -27.29
C LYS A 657 -14.42 -6.68 -26.75
N SER A 658 -13.85 -7.04 -25.60
CA SER A 658 -12.66 -6.44 -25.01
C SER A 658 -11.45 -7.34 -25.22
#